data_AF-A0A8D8Z1A7-F1
#
_entry.id   AF-A0A8D8Z1A7-F1
#
_cell.length_a   1.000
_cell.length_b   1.000
_cell.length_c   1.000
_cell.angle_alpha   90.00
_cell.angle_beta   90.00
_cell.angle_gamma   90.00
#
_symmetry.space_group_name_H-M   'P 1'
#
loop_
_entity.id
_entity.type
_entity.pdbx_description
1 polymer ?
#
loop_
_entity_poly.entity_id
_entity_poly.type
_entity_poly.pdbx_seq_one_letter_code
_entity_poly.pdbx_strand_id
1 'polypeptide(L)'
;MFHCKKCTGSFRSAKLLIDHIRYACSACSLSCPPFFCGEGNCVCYFKSVWSLKRHILSKHSSSEETILSTSSMSQIDPFHLETPVNDADGSVQEYTFEHSVLNFLSQMYRNPQIPRNSVQSITLAVQNLISEYNNILHRSVFENDISFDTVSSNGLMCLKSVNSEYKRFKIFQEQGTLIMPVEITVGTRLDYKHCLGKTLQKQVHCTIQIIPLKDVLMRFFSMKGVLSDTIAHLRRLSNSDSPFTNITQGSVWAQMKNTFNYDPLVLQLPMIVYYDDFESNNPLGSHNVIQKLGGLYVSLPCLPKQYVSLLSNILLFAVFHASDRSTLGNKVVFHNAIEQLNVLQKDGIVVKYNDYDVVLKFRVVCITGDNLGLNGILGFVENFNASYCCRICCASKEERQKYFYEKPELLRTKRTYLDQLSLKESVSITGVKEPCAWLSLKGFDPFENVAVDVLHDYLEGCCRYVMTFVVTYLLHTSSLVRFDILEKRIQSFDFGPDNSSKPVNALCLGTNSKVSVRTSASEMLTLVRYFALIIGDHVPTDDDVWEVFLQLRKVLNLVLTHTVFRDNIPYLENAISELCSGFLTVSKSPLPPKFHFLTHYPRMFLKYGPLTQIWTMRFEAKHKVMKVAARASSNKMNICKTIAIRNQLSLNGLFRDEEPFNFQETGLKRKISTTISLKMKDLFSVSDSFDKTHWSIKWVKINGVLFKEFSVILVDIDVASENPVFAQVINLFVEDSSKKILFYAHQFKTSDFDPHYFAFQVCPTYEPVLVKFDDLYQPAVPHTLSEVQNRLYITSRE
;
A
#
# COMPACT_ATOMS: atom_id res chain seq x y z
N MET A 1 3.11 -37.41 6.11
CA MET A 1 2.49 -36.58 5.06
C MET A 1 0.99 -36.82 5.11
N PHE A 2 0.20 -35.77 4.89
CA PHE A 2 -1.26 -35.80 4.91
C PHE A 2 -1.81 -36.10 3.52
N HIS A 3 -2.92 -36.82 3.38
CA HIS A 3 -3.39 -37.33 2.08
C HIS A 3 -4.85 -36.95 1.77
N CYS A 4 -5.08 -36.40 0.57
CA CYS A 4 -6.43 -36.15 0.07
C CYS A 4 -6.98 -37.41 -0.60
N LYS A 5 -7.89 -38.13 0.07
CA LYS A 5 -8.54 -39.32 -0.49
C LYS A 5 -9.45 -39.05 -1.71
N LYS A 6 -9.85 -37.79 -1.98
CA LYS A 6 -10.64 -37.41 -3.15
C LYS A 6 -9.83 -37.30 -4.46
N CYS A 7 -8.57 -36.87 -4.39
CA CYS A 7 -7.71 -36.65 -5.57
C CYS A 7 -6.35 -37.40 -5.51
N THR A 8 -6.09 -38.16 -4.44
CA THR A 8 -4.84 -38.87 -4.11
C THR A 8 -3.60 -38.00 -3.84
N GLY A 9 -3.71 -36.66 -3.86
CA GLY A 9 -2.60 -35.76 -3.56
C GLY A 9 -2.07 -35.85 -2.13
N SER A 10 -0.75 -35.69 -1.97
CA SER A 10 -0.05 -35.70 -0.67
C SER A 10 0.47 -34.31 -0.28
N PHE A 11 0.39 -33.99 1.01
CA PHE A 11 0.62 -32.66 1.56
C PHE A 11 1.53 -32.72 2.79
N ARG A 12 2.45 -31.76 2.90
CA ARG A 12 3.42 -31.68 4.02
C ARG A 12 2.83 -31.15 5.34
N SER A 13 1.61 -30.61 5.35
CA SER A 13 0.94 -30.15 6.57
C SER A 13 -0.58 -30.25 6.48
N ALA A 14 -1.24 -30.40 7.63
CA ALA A 14 -2.70 -30.43 7.72
C ALA A 14 -3.33 -29.15 7.14
N LYS A 15 -2.69 -27.98 7.32
CA LYS A 15 -3.13 -26.72 6.70
C LYS A 15 -3.17 -26.80 5.18
N LEU A 16 -2.12 -27.32 4.54
CA LEU A 16 -2.08 -27.45 3.08
C LEU A 16 -3.09 -28.48 2.54
N LEU A 17 -3.34 -29.57 3.27
CA LEU A 17 -4.44 -30.50 2.93
C LEU A 17 -5.80 -29.80 3.03
N ILE A 18 -6.03 -29.02 4.08
CA ILE A 18 -7.28 -28.26 4.30
C ILE A 18 -7.50 -27.20 3.22
N ASP A 19 -6.47 -26.42 2.88
CA ASP A 19 -6.53 -25.40 1.84
C ASP A 19 -6.81 -26.06 0.47
N HIS A 20 -6.14 -27.18 0.16
CA HIS A 20 -6.43 -27.97 -1.05
C HIS A 20 -7.89 -28.49 -1.09
N ILE A 21 -8.38 -29.07 0.00
CA ILE A 21 -9.75 -29.57 0.11
C ILE A 21 -10.77 -28.43 -0.11
N ARG A 22 -10.49 -27.24 0.42
CA ARG A 22 -11.34 -26.03 0.32
C ARG A 22 -11.41 -25.46 -1.08
N TYR A 23 -10.27 -25.35 -1.78
CA TYR A 23 -10.18 -24.55 -3.02
C TYR A 23 -10.05 -25.36 -4.31
N ALA A 24 -9.69 -26.65 -4.25
CA ALA A 24 -9.41 -27.46 -5.44
C ALA A 24 -10.20 -28.77 -5.53
N CYS A 25 -10.91 -29.17 -4.46
CA CYS A 25 -11.56 -30.48 -4.37
C CYS A 25 -13.10 -30.42 -4.25
N SER A 26 -13.65 -29.22 -4.03
CA SER A 26 -15.09 -28.90 -4.03
C SER A 26 -15.74 -29.07 -5.41
N ALA A 27 -14.97 -28.92 -6.50
CA ALA A 27 -15.44 -29.14 -7.87
C ALA A 27 -15.71 -30.63 -8.24
N CYS A 28 -15.39 -31.59 -7.36
CA CYS A 28 -15.49 -33.02 -7.67
C CYS A 28 -16.57 -33.76 -6.86
N SER A 29 -17.73 -33.95 -7.50
CA SER A 29 -18.82 -34.90 -7.20
C SER A 29 -19.77 -34.62 -6.01
N LEU A 30 -21.04 -35.00 -6.22
CA LEU A 30 -22.23 -34.46 -5.55
C LEU A 30 -22.94 -35.46 -4.59
N SER A 31 -22.29 -36.56 -4.19
CA SER A 31 -22.98 -37.72 -3.58
C SER A 31 -22.24 -38.43 -2.43
N CYS A 32 -21.37 -37.74 -1.69
CA CYS A 32 -20.72 -38.29 -0.49
C CYS A 32 -20.60 -37.24 0.63
N PRO A 33 -20.50 -37.65 1.92
CA PRO A 33 -20.27 -36.70 3.03
C PRO A 33 -19.04 -35.83 2.75
N PRO A 34 -19.10 -34.51 3.03
CA PRO A 34 -18.24 -33.57 2.32
C PRO A 34 -16.75 -33.72 2.70
N PHE A 35 -16.44 -34.15 3.94
CA PHE A 35 -15.09 -34.27 4.47
C PHE A 35 -14.85 -35.61 5.21
N PHE A 36 -13.73 -36.25 4.92
CA PHE A 36 -13.30 -37.54 5.46
C PHE A 36 -11.85 -37.44 5.97
N CYS A 37 -11.53 -38.08 7.09
CA CYS A 37 -10.14 -38.14 7.57
C CYS A 37 -9.36 -39.25 6.86
N GLY A 38 -8.45 -38.87 5.94
CA GLY A 38 -7.64 -39.79 5.14
C GLY A 38 -6.39 -40.35 5.82
N GLU A 39 -6.15 -40.07 7.10
CA GLU A 39 -4.91 -40.42 7.80
C GLU A 39 -4.99 -41.81 8.46
N GLY A 40 -4.03 -42.68 8.12
CA GLY A 40 -3.95 -44.04 8.62
C GLY A 40 -5.21 -44.87 8.36
N ASN A 41 -5.69 -45.58 9.38
CA ASN A 41 -6.95 -46.34 9.36
C ASN A 41 -8.15 -45.53 9.87
N CYS A 42 -8.08 -44.18 9.86
CA CYS A 42 -9.20 -43.37 10.31
C CYS A 42 -10.37 -43.45 9.31
N VAL A 43 -11.58 -43.63 9.81
CA VAL A 43 -12.83 -43.69 9.03
C VAL A 43 -13.85 -42.63 9.47
N CYS A 44 -13.38 -41.55 10.10
CA CYS A 44 -14.25 -40.48 10.60
C CYS A 44 -14.70 -39.53 9.48
N TYR A 45 -16.01 -39.26 9.44
CA TYR A 45 -16.66 -38.32 8.53
C TYR A 45 -17.03 -37.03 9.28
N PHE A 46 -16.94 -35.89 8.59
CA PHE A 46 -17.19 -34.57 9.16
C PHE A 46 -18.10 -33.73 8.25
N LYS A 47 -19.08 -33.06 8.87
CA LYS A 47 -19.99 -32.14 8.18
C LYS A 47 -19.32 -30.79 7.84
N SER A 48 -18.22 -30.44 8.51
CA SER A 48 -17.46 -29.20 8.25
C SER A 48 -15.96 -29.42 8.26
N VAL A 49 -15.24 -28.64 7.45
CA VAL A 49 -13.77 -28.64 7.38
C VAL A 49 -13.15 -28.29 8.74
N TRP A 50 -13.79 -27.44 9.53
CA TRP A 50 -13.30 -27.08 10.87
C TRP A 50 -13.35 -28.27 11.84
N SER A 51 -14.38 -29.12 11.75
CA SER A 51 -14.45 -30.36 12.53
C SER A 51 -13.37 -31.36 12.10
N LEU A 52 -13.12 -31.49 10.79
CA LEU A 52 -12.00 -32.27 10.27
C LEU A 52 -10.64 -31.69 10.72
N LYS A 53 -10.44 -30.37 10.66
CA LYS A 53 -9.23 -29.67 11.11
C LYS A 53 -8.95 -29.96 12.59
N ARG A 54 -9.96 -29.79 13.44
CA ARG A 54 -9.86 -30.08 14.88
C ARG A 54 -9.56 -31.57 15.11
N HIS A 55 -10.17 -32.48 14.36
CA HIS A 55 -9.90 -33.91 14.45
C HIS A 55 -8.46 -34.26 14.03
N ILE A 56 -7.98 -33.80 12.87
CA ILE A 56 -6.61 -34.01 12.42
C ILE A 56 -5.63 -33.48 13.45
N LEU A 57 -5.84 -32.25 13.94
CA LEU A 57 -4.96 -31.62 14.93
C LEU A 57 -4.96 -32.31 16.30
N SER A 58 -6.01 -33.06 16.67
CA SER A 58 -6.14 -33.73 17.98
C SER A 58 -5.91 -35.24 17.97
N LYS A 59 -5.96 -35.90 16.80
CA LYS A 59 -5.80 -37.36 16.66
C LYS A 59 -4.65 -37.79 15.76
N HIS A 60 -4.19 -36.93 14.85
CA HIS A 60 -3.18 -37.26 13.83
C HIS A 60 -1.96 -36.33 13.84
N SER A 61 -1.92 -35.37 14.76
CA SER A 61 -0.68 -34.68 15.14
C SER A 61 0.19 -35.63 15.95
N SER A 62 1.20 -36.23 15.33
CA SER A 62 2.26 -36.94 16.06
C SER A 62 3.03 -35.95 16.92
N SER A 63 2.97 -36.12 18.23
CA SER A 63 3.73 -35.36 19.21
C SER A 63 5.21 -35.75 19.17
N GLU A 64 6.03 -34.98 18.46
CA GLU A 64 7.49 -34.96 18.61
C GLU A 64 7.93 -33.70 19.35
N GLU A 65 7.63 -33.64 20.65
CA GLU A 65 8.49 -32.97 21.64
C GLU A 65 8.61 -33.93 22.84
N THR A 66 9.70 -34.68 22.88
CA THR A 66 9.92 -35.79 23.81
C THR A 66 10.29 -35.26 25.20
N ILE A 67 9.32 -35.26 26.13
CA ILE A 67 9.59 -35.06 27.55
C ILE A 67 10.15 -36.36 28.14
N LEU A 68 11.46 -36.39 28.36
CA LEU A 68 12.10 -37.39 29.21
C LEU A 68 12.01 -36.95 30.67
N SER A 69 11.28 -37.71 31.48
CA SER A 69 11.26 -37.56 32.93
C SER A 69 11.62 -38.88 33.60
N THR A 70 12.59 -38.84 34.51
CA THR A 70 12.74 -39.83 35.58
C THR A 70 13.18 -39.10 36.84
N SER A 71 12.53 -39.42 37.95
CA SER A 71 12.69 -38.77 39.24
C SER A 71 13.61 -39.57 40.17
N SER A 72 14.31 -38.87 41.06
CA SER A 72 14.72 -39.43 42.35
C SER A 72 14.71 -38.34 43.42
N MET A 73 14.34 -38.71 44.65
CA MET A 73 14.16 -37.79 45.79
C MET A 73 15.27 -37.98 46.82
N SER A 74 15.71 -36.88 47.46
CA SER A 74 16.33 -36.93 48.80
C SER A 74 16.32 -35.56 49.53
N GLN A 75 15.51 -35.49 50.60
CA GLN A 75 15.76 -34.86 51.93
C GLN A 75 16.35 -33.41 52.04
N ILE A 76 15.53 -32.43 52.48
CA ILE A 76 15.53 -31.79 53.85
C ILE A 76 16.92 -31.49 54.46
N ASP A 77 17.32 -30.30 54.97
CA ASP A 77 16.75 -28.93 55.22
C ASP A 77 17.93 -27.98 55.63
N PRO A 78 17.81 -26.72 56.14
CA PRO A 78 16.75 -25.69 56.11
C PRO A 78 17.24 -24.26 55.69
N PHE A 79 16.31 -23.30 55.57
CA PHE A 79 16.47 -21.82 55.67
C PHE A 79 17.83 -21.14 55.35
N HIS A 80 17.87 -20.29 54.32
CA HIS A 80 18.40 -18.92 54.44
C HIS A 80 17.82 -18.00 53.34
N LEU A 81 17.45 -16.76 53.68
CA LEU A 81 17.10 -15.73 52.70
C LEU A 81 18.38 -15.12 52.13
N GLU A 82 18.59 -15.26 50.82
CA GLU A 82 19.50 -14.38 50.08
C GLU A 82 18.80 -13.79 48.85
N THR A 83 18.99 -12.49 48.66
CA THR A 83 18.46 -11.71 47.54
C THR A 83 19.08 -12.16 46.22
N PRO A 84 18.33 -12.27 45.10
CA PRO A 84 18.92 -12.64 43.82
C PRO A 84 19.93 -11.59 43.37
N VAL A 85 21.19 -12.00 43.30
CA VAL A 85 22.25 -11.28 42.59
C VAL A 85 21.91 -11.30 41.10
N ASN A 86 22.16 -10.18 40.40
CA ASN A 86 22.05 -10.11 38.95
C ASN A 86 23.11 -11.00 38.30
N ASP A 87 22.68 -12.08 37.65
CA ASP A 87 23.44 -12.73 36.57
C ASP A 87 22.47 -13.09 35.44
N ALA A 88 22.36 -12.20 34.47
CA ALA A 88 21.67 -12.42 33.21
C ALA A 88 22.48 -11.73 32.10
N ASP A 89 23.41 -12.49 31.53
CA ASP A 89 24.30 -12.08 30.45
C ASP A 89 23.49 -11.69 29.19
N GLY A 90 23.29 -10.40 29.04
CA GLY A 90 22.62 -9.77 27.91
C GLY A 90 23.31 -8.46 27.62
N SER A 91 23.80 -8.30 26.39
CA SER A 91 24.57 -7.13 25.98
C SER A 91 23.72 -5.86 25.98
N VAL A 92 23.65 -5.19 27.14
CA VAL A 92 23.10 -3.83 27.26
C VAL A 92 24.03 -2.91 26.48
N GLN A 93 23.61 -2.44 25.31
CA GLN A 93 24.31 -1.36 24.63
C GLN A 93 24.19 -0.10 25.50
N GLU A 94 25.32 0.44 25.95
CA GLU A 94 25.36 1.74 26.62
C GLU A 94 24.90 2.82 25.64
N TYR A 95 23.64 3.25 25.77
CA TYR A 95 23.10 4.36 25.00
C TYR A 95 23.77 5.66 25.45
N THR A 96 24.74 6.12 24.67
CA THR A 96 25.36 7.43 24.91
C THR A 96 24.33 8.54 24.73
N PHE A 97 24.43 9.60 25.54
CA PHE A 97 23.59 10.80 25.43
C PHE A 97 23.60 11.40 24.01
N GLU A 98 24.74 11.28 23.30
CA GLU A 98 24.87 11.70 21.90
C GLU A 98 23.97 10.92 20.94
N HIS A 99 23.82 9.61 21.15
CA HIS A 99 22.89 8.82 20.36
C HIS A 99 21.43 9.31 20.53
N SER A 100 21.03 9.59 21.78
CA SER A 100 19.70 10.13 22.09
C SER A 100 19.45 11.51 21.47
N VAL A 101 20.44 12.42 21.55
CA VAL A 101 20.38 13.76 20.93
C VAL A 101 20.28 13.67 19.41
N LEU A 102 21.07 12.81 18.76
CA LEU A 102 21.02 12.60 17.32
C LEU A 102 19.69 11.99 16.86
N ASN A 103 19.07 11.11 17.65
CA ASN A 103 17.74 10.56 17.35
C ASN A 103 16.61 11.58 17.55
N PHE A 104 16.67 12.38 18.60
CA PHE A 104 15.74 13.51 18.76
C PHE A 104 15.77 14.44 17.54
N LEU A 105 16.97 14.83 17.10
CA LEU A 105 17.17 15.68 15.93
C LEU A 105 16.74 15.00 14.62
N SER A 106 17.00 13.71 14.44
CA SER A 106 16.58 12.98 13.23
C SER A 106 15.05 12.89 13.13
N GLN A 107 14.34 12.67 14.24
CA GLN A 107 12.87 12.64 14.27
C GLN A 107 12.26 14.03 13.98
N MET A 108 12.87 15.12 14.47
CA MET A 108 12.47 16.48 14.08
C MET A 108 12.63 16.71 12.56
N TYR A 109 13.76 16.29 11.99
CA TYR A 109 14.00 16.36 10.55
C TYR A 109 13.08 15.44 9.74
N ARG A 110 12.57 14.35 10.32
CA ARG A 110 11.62 13.41 9.68
C ARG A 110 10.23 13.99 9.50
N ASN A 111 9.74 14.81 10.44
CA ASN A 111 8.42 15.43 10.36
C ASN A 111 8.40 16.51 9.23
N PRO A 112 7.64 16.35 8.12
CA PRO A 112 7.69 17.26 6.99
C PRO A 112 7.19 18.69 7.29
N GLN A 113 6.51 18.90 8.42
CA GLN A 113 5.99 20.22 8.81
C GLN A 113 7.03 21.11 9.50
N ILE A 114 8.12 20.55 10.06
CA ILE A 114 9.11 21.32 10.85
C ILE A 114 10.21 21.88 9.93
N PRO A 115 10.28 23.20 9.67
CA PRO A 115 11.30 23.77 8.79
C PRO A 115 12.73 23.53 9.29
N ARG A 116 13.72 23.39 8.38
CA ARG A 116 15.12 23.11 8.76
C ARG A 116 15.73 24.16 9.68
N ASN A 117 15.44 25.44 9.42
CA ASN A 117 15.83 26.55 10.30
C ASN A 117 15.17 26.46 11.69
N SER A 118 13.96 25.92 11.81
CA SER A 118 13.33 25.69 13.13
C SER A 118 14.04 24.59 13.92
N VAL A 119 14.51 23.52 13.27
CA VAL A 119 15.38 22.51 13.92
C VAL A 119 16.66 23.16 14.44
N GLN A 120 17.27 24.05 13.64
CA GLN A 120 18.45 24.82 14.06
C GLN A 120 18.17 25.71 15.28
N SER A 121 17.08 26.49 15.29
CA SER A 121 16.72 27.34 16.42
C SER A 121 16.43 26.52 17.69
N ILE A 122 15.73 25.40 17.56
CA ILE A 122 15.42 24.51 18.70
C ILE A 122 16.69 23.85 19.24
N THR A 123 17.64 23.45 18.37
CA THR A 123 18.95 22.93 18.80
C THR A 123 19.70 23.94 19.67
N LEU A 124 19.72 25.21 19.27
CA LEU A 124 20.37 26.29 20.04
C LEU A 124 19.63 26.59 21.35
N ALA A 125 18.29 26.59 21.35
CA ALA A 125 17.49 26.78 22.56
C ALA A 125 17.72 25.67 23.60
N VAL A 126 17.74 24.41 23.16
CA VAL A 126 18.05 23.25 24.01
C VAL A 126 19.50 23.32 24.54
N GLN A 127 20.46 23.73 23.71
CA GLN A 127 21.84 23.95 24.14
C GLN A 127 21.93 25.02 25.23
N ASN A 128 21.22 26.14 25.08
CA ASN A 128 21.20 27.21 26.09
C ASN A 128 20.55 26.75 27.40
N LEU A 129 19.39 26.09 27.33
CA LEU A 129 18.69 25.57 28.50
C LEU A 129 19.57 24.60 29.33
N ILE A 130 20.29 23.70 28.66
CA ILE A 130 21.20 22.75 29.32
C ILE A 130 22.46 23.47 29.84
N SER A 131 22.94 24.52 29.15
CA SER A 131 24.01 25.37 29.66
C SER A 131 23.62 26.07 30.97
N GLU A 132 22.40 26.62 31.05
CA GLU A 132 21.88 27.28 32.24
C GLU A 132 21.64 26.29 33.39
N TYR A 133 21.05 25.11 33.09
CA TYR A 133 20.84 24.05 34.08
C TYR A 133 22.16 23.55 34.67
N ASN A 134 23.18 23.30 33.83
CA ASN A 134 24.52 22.92 34.30
C ASN A 134 25.15 24.04 35.15
N ASN A 135 24.99 25.31 34.78
CA ASN A 135 25.48 26.44 35.59
C ASN A 135 24.79 26.53 36.97
N ILE A 136 23.52 26.15 37.07
CA ILE A 136 22.79 26.06 38.35
C ILE A 136 23.33 24.88 39.17
N LEU A 137 23.50 23.71 38.54
CA LEU A 137 24.06 22.51 39.18
C LEU A 137 25.49 22.74 39.70
N HIS A 138 26.41 23.29 38.90
CA HIS A 138 27.77 23.62 39.36
C HIS A 138 27.77 24.62 40.53
N ARG A 139 26.74 25.45 40.70
CA ARG A 139 26.59 26.33 41.87
C ARG A 139 25.99 25.64 43.10
N SER A 140 25.29 24.52 42.94
CA SER A 140 24.65 23.79 44.04
C SER A 140 25.39 22.51 44.46
N VAL A 141 26.34 22.01 43.67
CA VAL A 141 27.13 20.78 43.93
C VAL A 141 28.55 21.11 44.42
N PHE A 142 28.79 22.31 44.96
CA PHE A 142 30.05 22.68 45.63
C PHE A 142 30.17 22.04 47.04
N GLU A 143 30.18 20.70 47.09
CA GLU A 143 30.76 19.89 48.18
C GLU A 143 30.90 18.41 47.75
N ASN A 144 32.10 18.06 47.25
CA ASN A 144 32.71 16.71 47.28
C ASN A 144 32.24 15.58 46.34
N ASP A 145 31.88 15.81 45.06
CA ASP A 145 31.81 14.67 44.11
C ASP A 145 32.30 14.94 42.66
N ILE A 146 33.46 14.37 42.33
CA ILE A 146 34.17 14.51 41.04
C ILE A 146 33.43 13.78 39.90
N SER A 147 32.59 12.79 40.24
CA SER A 147 31.76 12.04 39.28
C SER A 147 30.85 12.97 38.47
N PHE A 148 30.26 13.98 39.11
CA PHE A 148 29.17 14.75 38.55
C PHE A 148 29.60 15.78 37.48
N ASP A 149 30.76 16.43 37.69
CA ASP A 149 31.36 17.35 36.71
C ASP A 149 31.65 16.66 35.36
N THR A 150 32.00 15.37 35.40
CA THR A 150 32.28 14.56 34.21
C THR A 150 31.02 14.28 33.38
N VAL A 151 29.86 14.08 34.02
CA VAL A 151 28.58 13.86 33.32
C VAL A 151 28.02 15.17 32.75
N SER A 152 28.06 16.25 33.54
CA SER A 152 27.63 17.60 33.13
C SER A 152 28.37 18.09 31.88
N SER A 153 29.71 17.97 31.88
CA SER A 153 30.56 18.43 30.78
C SER A 153 30.36 17.63 29.48
N ASN A 154 30.18 16.30 29.57
CA ASN A 154 29.94 15.44 28.41
C ASN A 154 28.62 15.77 27.68
N GLY A 155 27.53 16.02 28.39
CA GLY A 155 26.26 16.43 27.78
C GLY A 155 26.37 17.74 27.00
N LEU A 156 27.14 18.69 27.53
CA LEU A 156 27.36 19.99 26.89
C LEU A 156 28.32 19.92 25.69
N MET A 157 29.35 19.06 25.75
CA MET A 157 30.25 18.74 24.63
C MET A 157 29.46 18.15 23.45
N CYS A 158 28.57 17.19 23.71
CA CYS A 158 27.69 16.60 22.71
C CYS A 158 26.85 17.66 21.98
N LEU A 159 26.17 18.56 22.69
CA LEU A 159 25.34 19.58 22.04
C LEU A 159 26.17 20.55 21.19
N LYS A 160 27.43 20.82 21.58
CA LYS A 160 28.40 21.57 20.75
C LYS A 160 28.86 20.80 19.51
N SER A 161 28.88 19.46 19.51
CA SER A 161 29.19 18.63 18.33
C SER A 161 28.06 18.70 17.29
N VAL A 162 26.80 18.88 17.71
CA VAL A 162 25.62 18.94 16.82
C VAL A 162 25.04 20.36 16.60
N ASN A 163 25.68 21.41 17.10
CA ASN A 163 25.06 22.74 17.17
C ASN A 163 24.76 23.44 15.82
N SER A 164 25.32 22.99 14.69
CA SER A 164 25.02 23.53 13.36
C SER A 164 24.53 22.46 12.39
N GLU A 165 23.68 22.85 11.43
CA GLU A 165 23.15 21.93 10.42
C GLU A 165 24.26 21.21 9.63
N TYR A 166 25.34 21.92 9.31
CA TYR A 166 26.51 21.35 8.67
C TYR A 166 27.13 20.20 9.47
N LYS A 167 27.34 20.38 10.79
CA LYS A 167 27.89 19.32 11.65
C LYS A 167 26.94 18.13 11.74
N ARG A 168 25.63 18.37 11.91
CA ARG A 168 24.61 17.30 11.96
C ARG A 168 24.59 16.47 10.69
N PHE A 169 24.60 17.12 9.53
CA PHE A 169 24.59 16.41 8.24
C PHE A 169 25.89 15.63 8.04
N LYS A 170 27.04 16.22 8.39
CA LYS A 170 28.34 15.54 8.35
C LYS A 170 28.32 14.25 9.19
N ILE A 171 27.89 14.32 10.45
CA ILE A 171 27.77 13.15 11.34
C ILE A 171 26.85 12.07 10.73
N PHE A 172 25.68 12.46 10.22
CA PHE A 172 24.76 11.50 9.59
C PHE A 172 25.30 10.89 8.27
N GLN A 173 26.13 11.62 7.52
CA GLN A 173 26.80 11.11 6.33
C GLN A 173 27.95 10.15 6.70
N GLU A 174 28.75 10.48 7.72
CA GLU A 174 29.81 9.62 8.26
C GLU A 174 29.27 8.32 8.85
N GLN A 175 28.06 8.36 9.43
CA GLN A 175 27.31 7.18 9.88
C GLN A 175 26.61 6.40 8.75
N GLY A 176 26.66 6.89 7.50
CA GLY A 176 26.01 6.25 6.35
C GLY A 176 24.46 6.26 6.39
N THR A 177 23.85 7.09 7.25
CA THR A 177 22.38 7.17 7.38
C THR A 177 21.77 8.32 6.58
N LEU A 178 22.52 9.39 6.29
CA LEU A 178 22.11 10.45 5.38
C LEU A 178 22.81 10.30 4.02
N ILE A 179 22.03 9.98 2.99
CA ILE A 179 22.51 9.89 1.61
C ILE A 179 22.05 11.16 0.88
N MET A 180 22.99 12.01 0.49
CA MET A 180 22.67 13.31 -0.09
C MET A 180 22.25 13.21 -1.57
N PRO A 181 21.32 14.05 -2.04
CA PRO A 181 21.03 14.18 -3.47
C PRO A 181 22.23 14.72 -4.24
N VAL A 182 22.45 14.20 -5.45
CA VAL A 182 23.42 14.70 -6.42
C VAL A 182 22.72 15.68 -7.36
N GLU A 183 23.25 16.89 -7.46
CA GLU A 183 22.79 17.93 -8.39
C GLU A 183 23.55 17.79 -9.71
N ILE A 184 22.82 17.54 -10.81
CA ILE A 184 23.40 17.35 -12.15
C ILE A 184 22.85 18.42 -13.09
N THR A 185 23.75 19.12 -13.79
CA THR A 185 23.38 20.02 -14.89
C THR A 185 23.05 19.19 -16.13
N VAL A 186 21.78 19.20 -16.54
CA VAL A 186 21.29 18.45 -17.72
C VAL A 186 21.26 19.29 -19.00
N GLY A 187 21.44 20.60 -18.88
CA GLY A 187 21.49 21.50 -20.03
C GLY A 187 21.38 22.95 -19.59
N THR A 188 20.99 23.82 -20.53
CA THR A 188 20.72 25.23 -20.25
C THR A 188 19.49 25.70 -21.00
N ARG A 189 18.73 26.61 -20.39
CA ARG A 189 17.64 27.36 -21.03
C ARG A 189 17.93 28.85 -21.00
N LEU A 190 17.29 29.61 -21.87
CA LEU A 190 17.26 31.07 -21.79
C LEU A 190 16.11 31.49 -20.87
N ASP A 191 16.40 32.37 -19.93
CA ASP A 191 15.43 32.90 -18.97
C ASP A 191 15.56 34.43 -18.89
N TYR A 192 14.48 35.14 -18.59
CA TYR A 192 14.49 36.61 -18.51
C TYR A 192 14.60 37.06 -17.05
N LYS A 193 15.63 37.85 -16.73
CA LYS A 193 15.84 38.38 -15.38
C LYS A 193 15.88 39.90 -15.39
N HIS A 194 15.21 40.50 -14.41
CA HIS A 194 15.34 41.93 -14.12
C HIS A 194 16.64 42.18 -13.35
N CYS A 195 17.56 42.91 -13.98
CA CYS A 195 18.83 43.34 -13.39
C CYS A 195 18.98 44.84 -13.64
N LEU A 196 19.23 45.64 -12.59
CA LEU A 196 19.49 47.09 -12.70
C LEU A 196 18.43 47.84 -13.55
N GLY A 197 17.15 47.53 -13.33
CA GLY A 197 16.03 48.15 -14.05
C GLY A 197 15.82 47.67 -15.50
N LYS A 198 16.65 46.76 -16.02
CA LYS A 198 16.53 46.22 -17.39
C LYS A 198 16.16 44.73 -17.35
N THR A 199 15.31 44.30 -18.28
CA THR A 199 15.05 42.89 -18.55
C THR A 199 16.17 42.34 -19.43
N LEU A 200 16.98 41.44 -18.90
CA LEU A 200 18.07 40.79 -19.64
C LEU A 200 17.75 39.31 -19.84
N GLN A 201 17.92 38.83 -21.07
CA GLN A 201 17.92 37.39 -21.36
C GLN A 201 19.24 36.80 -20.89
N LYS A 202 19.20 35.78 -20.02
CA LYS A 202 20.39 35.12 -19.47
C LYS A 202 20.24 33.60 -19.58
N GLN A 203 21.34 32.94 -19.93
CA GLN A 203 21.43 31.49 -19.89
C GLN A 203 21.43 31.00 -18.43
N VAL A 204 20.54 30.06 -18.11
CA VAL A 204 20.39 29.43 -16.79
C VAL A 204 20.61 27.94 -16.94
N HIS A 205 21.38 27.35 -16.03
CA HIS A 205 21.58 25.90 -15.97
C HIS A 205 20.31 25.19 -15.51
N CYS A 206 19.83 24.25 -16.33
CA CYS A 206 18.77 23.34 -15.96
C CYS A 206 19.38 22.21 -15.12
N THR A 207 18.84 21.97 -13.92
CA THR A 207 19.41 21.01 -12.98
C THR A 207 18.38 20.00 -12.51
N ILE A 208 18.83 18.76 -12.36
CA ILE A 208 18.07 17.65 -11.76
C ILE A 208 18.73 17.28 -10.43
N GLN A 209 17.93 16.97 -9.43
CA GLN A 209 18.41 16.30 -8.21
C GLN A 209 18.16 14.81 -8.37
N ILE A 210 19.20 13.99 -8.29
CA ILE A 210 19.09 12.53 -8.34
C ILE A 210 19.58 11.94 -7.02
N ILE A 211 18.82 10.99 -6.50
CA ILE A 211 19.17 10.22 -5.32
C ILE A 211 20.02 9.02 -5.76
N PRO A 212 21.21 8.80 -5.17
CA PRO A 212 21.99 7.58 -5.35
C PRO A 212 21.23 6.34 -4.87
N LEU A 213 20.45 5.70 -5.74
CA LEU A 213 19.62 4.55 -5.36
C LEU A 213 20.43 3.36 -4.88
N LYS A 214 21.66 3.20 -5.39
CA LYS A 214 22.59 2.14 -4.95
C LYS A 214 22.82 2.19 -3.45
N ASP A 215 23.17 3.37 -2.94
CA ASP A 215 23.50 3.56 -1.53
C ASP A 215 22.23 3.47 -0.66
N VAL A 216 21.11 4.00 -1.16
CA VAL A 216 19.81 3.94 -0.48
C VAL A 216 19.33 2.49 -0.32
N LEU A 217 19.41 1.70 -1.40
CA LEU A 217 18.98 0.30 -1.39
C LEU A 217 19.94 -0.56 -0.56
N MET A 218 21.25 -0.28 -0.60
CA MET A 218 22.25 -0.94 0.25
C MET A 218 21.95 -0.71 1.74
N ARG A 219 21.74 0.55 2.15
CA ARG A 219 21.38 0.86 3.54
C ARG A 219 20.01 0.27 3.92
N PHE A 220 19.03 0.30 3.00
CA PHE A 220 17.69 -0.23 3.25
C PHE A 220 17.68 -1.74 3.49
N PHE A 221 18.35 -2.53 2.64
CA PHE A 221 18.42 -3.99 2.80
C PHE A 221 19.37 -4.45 3.92
N SER A 222 20.30 -3.58 4.35
CA SER A 222 21.14 -3.81 5.53
C SER A 222 20.39 -3.61 6.86
N MET A 223 19.14 -3.12 6.85
CA MET A 223 18.34 -3.03 8.07
C MET A 223 17.85 -4.41 8.52
N LYS A 224 17.87 -4.64 9.84
CA LYS A 224 17.44 -5.89 10.50
C LYS A 224 16.06 -6.33 9.99
N GLY A 225 15.93 -7.60 9.62
CA GLY A 225 14.68 -8.21 9.14
C GLY A 225 14.35 -7.98 7.66
N VAL A 226 14.77 -6.86 7.04
CA VAL A 226 14.28 -6.49 5.69
C VAL A 226 14.61 -7.54 4.63
N LEU A 227 15.88 -7.95 4.54
CA LEU A 227 16.31 -8.92 3.53
C LEU A 227 15.78 -10.33 3.83
N SER A 228 15.78 -10.76 5.11
CA SER A 228 15.25 -12.07 5.52
C SER A 228 13.76 -12.20 5.21
N ASP A 229 12.97 -11.18 5.53
CA ASP A 229 11.53 -11.19 5.31
C ASP A 229 11.19 -11.14 3.81
N THR A 230 11.99 -10.41 3.03
CA THR A 230 11.88 -10.37 1.57
C THR A 230 12.17 -11.73 0.95
N ILE A 231 13.26 -12.40 1.35
CA ILE A 231 13.60 -13.76 0.89
C ILE A 231 12.50 -14.76 1.31
N ALA A 232 12.03 -14.70 2.55
CA ALA A 232 10.94 -15.54 3.04
C ALA A 232 9.62 -15.30 2.28
N HIS A 233 9.31 -14.05 1.93
CA HIS A 233 8.12 -13.73 1.13
C HIS A 233 8.24 -14.25 -0.31
N LEU A 234 9.38 -14.02 -0.98
CA LEU A 234 9.64 -14.51 -2.32
C LEU A 234 9.56 -16.04 -2.40
N ARG A 235 10.12 -16.76 -1.41
CA ARG A 235 9.99 -18.21 -1.28
C ARG A 235 8.54 -18.69 -1.10
N ARG A 236 7.67 -17.89 -0.48
CA ARG A 236 6.22 -18.20 -0.42
C ARG A 236 5.54 -17.99 -1.76
N LEU A 237 5.87 -16.90 -2.46
CA LEU A 237 5.30 -16.56 -3.77
C LEU A 237 5.73 -17.56 -4.87
N SER A 238 6.96 -18.08 -4.82
CA SER A 238 7.46 -19.07 -5.79
C SER A 238 6.84 -20.47 -5.67
N ASN A 239 6.10 -20.74 -4.59
CA ASN A 239 5.47 -22.04 -4.34
C ASN A 239 4.00 -22.11 -4.80
N SER A 240 3.50 -21.08 -5.50
CA SER A 240 2.08 -20.95 -5.88
C SER A 240 1.94 -20.23 -7.22
N ASP A 241 1.55 -20.94 -8.27
CA ASP A 241 1.28 -20.35 -9.60
C ASP A 241 -0.14 -19.78 -9.73
N SER A 242 -1.03 -20.12 -8.79
CA SER A 242 -2.37 -19.55 -8.65
C SER A 242 -2.76 -19.53 -7.15
N PRO A 243 -3.54 -18.54 -6.68
CA PRO A 243 -3.83 -17.28 -7.37
C PRO A 243 -2.62 -16.34 -7.42
N PHE A 244 -2.68 -15.36 -8.32
CA PHE A 244 -1.74 -14.25 -8.36
C PHE A 244 -2.03 -13.27 -7.21
N THR A 245 -1.07 -13.14 -6.30
CA THR A 245 -1.10 -12.23 -5.16
C THR A 245 0.04 -11.21 -5.20
N ASN A 246 0.93 -11.29 -6.20
CA ASN A 246 2.07 -10.39 -6.37
C ASN A 246 2.53 -10.31 -7.83
N ILE A 247 3.11 -9.17 -8.22
CA ILE A 247 3.70 -8.95 -9.56
C ILE A 247 4.75 -9.98 -9.97
N THR A 248 5.44 -10.63 -9.01
CA THR A 248 6.41 -11.70 -9.28
C THR A 248 5.80 -13.02 -9.79
N GLN A 249 4.46 -13.15 -9.77
CA GLN A 249 3.72 -14.26 -10.36
C GLN A 249 3.18 -13.89 -11.77
N GLY A 250 3.22 -12.61 -12.16
CA GLY A 250 2.72 -12.12 -13.45
C GLY A 250 3.63 -12.46 -14.63
N SER A 251 3.04 -12.47 -15.84
CA SER A 251 3.73 -12.93 -17.06
C SER A 251 4.96 -12.10 -17.43
N VAL A 252 4.96 -10.80 -17.12
CA VAL A 252 6.10 -9.90 -17.42
C VAL A 252 7.32 -10.29 -16.59
N TRP A 253 7.15 -10.60 -15.30
CA TRP A 253 8.24 -11.09 -14.46
C TRP A 253 8.71 -12.49 -14.87
N ALA A 254 7.79 -13.36 -15.27
CA ALA A 254 8.12 -14.68 -15.80
C ALA A 254 8.98 -14.59 -17.08
N GLN A 255 8.64 -13.70 -18.02
CA GLN A 255 9.46 -13.44 -19.21
C GLN A 255 10.84 -12.89 -18.86
N MET A 256 10.93 -11.97 -17.90
CA MET A 256 12.21 -11.44 -17.43
C MET A 256 13.11 -12.53 -16.83
N LYS A 257 12.55 -13.47 -16.04
CA LYS A 257 13.29 -14.59 -15.44
C LYS A 257 14.06 -15.42 -16.47
N ASN A 258 13.53 -15.57 -17.68
CA ASN A 258 14.20 -16.31 -18.77
C ASN A 258 15.52 -15.67 -19.23
N THR A 259 15.79 -14.42 -18.84
CA THR A 259 17.05 -13.69 -19.12
C THR A 259 18.04 -13.70 -17.95
N PHE A 260 17.71 -14.38 -16.84
CA PHE A 260 18.54 -14.38 -15.65
C PHE A 260 19.49 -15.59 -15.65
N ASN A 261 20.78 -15.34 -15.51
CA ASN A 261 21.73 -16.39 -15.20
C ASN A 261 21.51 -16.88 -13.76
N TYR A 262 21.46 -18.20 -13.55
CA TYR A 262 21.34 -18.77 -12.22
C TYR A 262 22.65 -18.64 -11.44
N ASP A 263 22.56 -18.05 -10.25
CA ASP A 263 23.63 -17.96 -9.26
C ASP A 263 22.96 -17.93 -7.87
N PRO A 264 23.30 -18.87 -6.96
CA PRO A 264 22.65 -18.97 -5.64
C PRO A 264 22.92 -17.76 -4.73
N LEU A 265 23.94 -16.95 -5.00
CA LEU A 265 24.27 -15.73 -4.27
C LEU A 265 23.70 -14.46 -4.94
N VAL A 266 22.97 -14.57 -6.06
CA VAL A 266 22.36 -13.43 -6.76
C VAL A 266 20.84 -13.47 -6.67
N LEU A 267 20.25 -12.51 -5.96
CA LEU A 267 18.80 -12.33 -5.89
C LEU A 267 18.34 -11.22 -6.86
N GLN A 268 17.45 -11.58 -7.79
CA GLN A 268 16.83 -10.64 -8.72
C GLN A 268 15.53 -10.09 -8.14
N LEU A 269 15.42 -8.78 -7.97
CA LEU A 269 14.29 -8.10 -7.35
C LEU A 269 13.55 -7.20 -8.35
N PRO A 270 12.20 -7.31 -8.48
CA PRO A 270 11.43 -6.38 -9.28
C PRO A 270 11.38 -4.99 -8.63
N MET A 271 11.34 -3.98 -9.49
CA MET A 271 11.26 -2.57 -9.13
C MET A 271 10.16 -1.91 -9.98
N ILE A 272 9.32 -1.11 -9.34
CA ILE A 272 8.38 -0.22 -10.02
C ILE A 272 8.97 1.18 -10.01
N VAL A 273 9.02 1.81 -11.17
CA VAL A 273 9.28 3.24 -11.31
C VAL A 273 7.93 3.95 -11.44
N TYR A 274 7.76 5.08 -10.75
CA TYR A 274 6.58 5.94 -10.88
C TYR A 274 7.00 7.35 -11.28
N TYR A 275 6.22 7.97 -12.18
CA TYR A 275 6.39 9.34 -12.63
C TYR A 275 5.07 10.12 -12.64
N ASP A 276 5.11 11.36 -12.12
CA ASP A 276 4.07 12.38 -12.31
C ASP A 276 4.67 13.80 -12.15
N ASP A 277 4.00 14.80 -12.71
CA ASP A 277 4.33 16.21 -12.58
C ASP A 277 3.41 16.92 -11.56
N PHE A 278 3.93 17.30 -10.40
CA PHE A 278 3.18 17.88 -9.29
C PHE A 278 3.49 19.36 -9.03
N GLU A 279 2.48 20.13 -8.61
CA GLU A 279 2.67 21.52 -8.16
C GLU A 279 2.96 21.62 -6.66
N SER A 280 3.91 22.49 -6.31
CA SER A 280 4.32 22.77 -4.92
C SER A 280 3.55 23.91 -4.26
N ASN A 281 2.99 24.84 -5.05
CA ASN A 281 2.32 26.06 -4.60
C ASN A 281 0.79 25.87 -4.39
N ASN A 282 0.07 26.99 -4.25
CA ASN A 282 -1.38 27.05 -4.19
C ASN A 282 -1.95 27.04 -5.62
N PRO A 283 -2.76 26.05 -6.05
CA PRO A 283 -3.18 25.84 -7.45
C PRO A 283 -4.16 26.90 -8.02
N LEU A 284 -4.31 28.05 -7.37
CA LEU A 284 -5.18 29.17 -7.78
C LEU A 284 -4.44 30.50 -7.99
N GLY A 285 -3.11 30.52 -7.86
CA GLY A 285 -2.30 31.74 -8.03
C GLY A 285 -1.92 32.06 -9.49
N SER A 286 -1.41 33.27 -9.73
CA SER A 286 -0.84 33.67 -11.02
C SER A 286 0.51 33.03 -11.36
N HIS A 287 1.07 32.21 -10.46
CA HIS A 287 2.42 31.63 -10.58
C HIS A 287 2.45 30.09 -10.64
N ASN A 288 1.30 29.43 -10.83
CA ASN A 288 1.15 27.97 -10.69
C ASN A 288 2.05 27.19 -11.68
N VAL A 289 2.07 27.62 -12.93
CA VAL A 289 2.85 27.00 -14.02
C VAL A 289 4.37 27.09 -13.76
N ILE A 290 4.84 28.09 -13.02
CA ILE A 290 6.27 28.41 -12.86
C ILE A 290 7.01 27.37 -12.00
N GLN A 291 6.32 26.66 -11.11
CA GLN A 291 6.91 25.74 -10.14
C GLN A 291 6.29 24.33 -10.13
N LYS A 292 5.82 23.87 -11.30
CA LYS A 292 5.48 22.46 -11.54
C LYS A 292 6.76 21.62 -11.62
N LEU A 293 6.80 20.51 -10.89
CA LEU A 293 7.98 19.66 -10.71
C LEU A 293 7.70 18.24 -11.20
N GLY A 294 8.59 17.69 -12.02
CA GLY A 294 8.60 16.27 -12.34
C GLY A 294 9.21 15.49 -11.19
N GLY A 295 8.48 14.52 -10.65
CA GLY A 295 8.94 13.62 -9.60
C GLY A 295 9.07 12.19 -10.11
N LEU A 296 10.24 11.59 -9.91
CA LEU A 296 10.51 10.19 -10.22
C LEU A 296 10.71 9.41 -8.91
N TYR A 297 10.03 8.28 -8.76
CA TYR A 297 10.01 7.47 -7.54
C TYR A 297 10.24 6.00 -7.85
N VAL A 298 10.70 5.28 -6.84
CA VAL A 298 10.94 3.84 -6.88
C VAL A 298 10.23 3.15 -5.74
N SER A 299 9.65 1.99 -6.01
CA SER A 299 9.14 1.08 -5.00
C SER A 299 9.48 -0.37 -5.34
N LEU A 300 9.50 -1.24 -4.32
CA LEU A 300 9.88 -2.64 -4.45
C LEU A 300 8.66 -3.53 -4.14
N PRO A 301 7.88 -3.94 -5.17
CA PRO A 301 6.64 -4.70 -4.97
C PRO A 301 6.86 -6.12 -4.45
N CYS A 302 8.11 -6.63 -4.46
CA CYS A 302 8.48 -7.92 -3.85
C CYS A 302 8.61 -7.89 -2.33
N LEU A 303 8.58 -6.70 -1.69
CA LEU A 303 8.62 -6.61 -0.24
C LEU A 303 7.33 -7.17 0.38
N PRO A 304 7.37 -7.75 1.60
CA PRO A 304 6.17 -8.19 2.30
C PRO A 304 5.14 -7.05 2.47
N LYS A 305 3.85 -7.39 2.51
CA LYS A 305 2.73 -6.43 2.59
C LYS A 305 2.94 -5.38 3.70
N GLN A 306 3.50 -5.77 4.86
CA GLN A 306 3.76 -4.85 5.97
C GLN A 306 4.78 -3.74 5.64
N TYR A 307 5.76 -4.00 4.76
CA TYR A 307 6.70 -2.99 4.28
C TYR A 307 6.12 -2.16 3.14
N VAL A 308 5.38 -2.79 2.20
CA VAL A 308 4.79 -2.09 1.05
C VAL A 308 3.71 -1.09 1.49
N SER A 309 3.01 -1.34 2.60
CA SER A 309 1.97 -0.43 3.14
C SER A 309 2.52 0.89 3.69
N LEU A 310 3.83 1.00 3.96
CA LEU A 310 4.47 2.21 4.48
C LEU A 310 4.88 3.20 3.37
N LEU A 311 4.47 4.47 3.49
CA LEU A 311 4.85 5.54 2.55
C LEU A 311 6.34 5.95 2.65
N SER A 312 7.04 5.56 3.70
CA SER A 312 8.50 5.71 3.79
C SER A 312 9.23 4.89 2.71
N ASN A 313 8.67 3.72 2.36
CA ASN A 313 9.29 2.74 1.48
C ASN A 313 9.00 3.01 -0.03
N ILE A 314 8.30 4.11 -0.32
CA ILE A 314 8.31 4.74 -1.65
C ILE A 314 9.50 5.71 -1.67
N LEU A 315 10.57 5.31 -2.36
CA LEU A 315 11.82 6.03 -2.42
C LEU A 315 11.73 7.15 -3.45
N LEU A 316 12.20 8.35 -3.12
CA LEU A 316 12.41 9.38 -4.14
C LEU A 316 13.65 9.01 -4.96
N PHE A 317 13.55 9.08 -6.29
CA PHE A 317 14.67 8.84 -7.20
C PHE A 317 15.17 10.14 -7.82
N ALA A 318 14.30 10.97 -8.37
CA ALA A 318 14.70 12.26 -8.94
C ALA A 318 13.63 13.36 -8.82
N VAL A 319 14.07 14.63 -8.79
CA VAL A 319 13.20 15.82 -8.89
C VAL A 319 13.84 16.84 -9.82
N PHE A 320 13.04 17.37 -10.75
CA PHE A 320 13.42 18.42 -11.70
C PHE A 320 12.23 19.36 -11.98
N HIS A 321 12.48 20.50 -12.63
CA HIS A 321 11.41 21.36 -13.12
C HIS A 321 10.74 20.74 -14.34
N ALA A 322 9.41 20.65 -14.36
CA ALA A 322 8.67 20.08 -15.49
C ALA A 322 8.92 20.86 -16.80
N SER A 323 9.14 22.18 -16.70
CA SER A 323 9.52 23.02 -17.84
C SER A 323 10.89 22.65 -18.43
N ASP A 324 11.85 22.21 -17.64
CA ASP A 324 13.16 21.77 -18.15
C ASP A 324 13.02 20.48 -18.98
N ARG A 325 12.09 19.58 -18.61
CA ARG A 325 11.73 18.40 -19.44
C ARG A 325 11.08 18.81 -20.76
N SER A 326 10.17 19.78 -20.73
CA SER A 326 9.54 20.30 -21.95
C SER A 326 10.54 21.00 -22.89
N THR A 327 11.59 21.64 -22.36
CA THR A 327 12.62 22.33 -23.17
C THR A 327 13.73 21.41 -23.66
N LEU A 328 14.20 20.46 -22.83
CA LEU A 328 15.36 19.61 -23.14
C LEU A 328 14.98 18.22 -23.71
N GLY A 329 13.71 17.83 -23.59
CA GLY A 329 13.20 16.53 -24.02
C GLY A 329 13.47 15.40 -23.03
N ASN A 330 12.67 14.33 -23.14
CA ASN A 330 12.71 13.20 -22.20
C ASN A 330 14.07 12.48 -22.20
N LYS A 331 14.71 12.34 -23.36
CA LYS A 331 16.01 11.65 -23.50
C LYS A 331 17.10 12.28 -22.64
N VAL A 332 17.16 13.61 -22.57
CA VAL A 332 18.18 14.34 -21.80
C VAL A 332 17.90 14.26 -20.30
N VAL A 333 16.65 14.49 -19.89
CA VAL A 333 16.27 14.52 -18.47
C VAL A 333 16.35 13.16 -17.80
N PHE A 334 15.91 12.08 -18.47
CA PHE A 334 15.90 10.74 -17.87
C PHE A 334 17.22 9.97 -18.03
N HIS A 335 18.20 10.45 -18.82
CA HIS A 335 19.44 9.73 -19.09
C HIS A 335 20.16 9.24 -17.82
N ASN A 336 20.46 10.16 -16.88
CA ASN A 336 21.18 9.83 -15.65
C ASN A 336 20.40 8.85 -14.74
N ALA A 337 19.06 8.92 -14.76
CA ALA A 337 18.21 7.98 -14.01
C ALA A 337 18.23 6.58 -14.66
N ILE A 338 18.13 6.51 -15.99
CA ILE A 338 18.21 5.25 -16.74
C ILE A 338 19.59 4.59 -16.56
N GLU A 339 20.68 5.35 -16.53
CA GLU A 339 22.02 4.80 -16.30
C GLU A 339 22.18 4.22 -14.89
N GLN A 340 21.68 4.88 -13.84
CA GLN A 340 21.69 4.27 -12.50
C GLN A 340 20.85 2.98 -12.44
N LEU A 341 19.71 2.92 -13.13
CA LEU A 341 18.91 1.69 -13.22
C LEU A 341 19.64 0.59 -14.00
N ASN A 342 20.33 0.92 -15.10
CA ASN A 342 21.18 0.00 -15.86
C ASN A 342 22.32 -0.57 -14.99
N VAL A 343 22.94 0.23 -14.11
CA VAL A 343 23.96 -0.21 -13.14
C VAL A 343 23.36 -1.12 -12.06
N LEU A 344 22.22 -0.76 -11.46
CA LEU A 344 21.52 -1.60 -10.47
C LEU A 344 21.04 -2.94 -11.04
N GLN A 345 20.74 -2.98 -12.34
CA GLN A 345 20.38 -4.19 -13.06
C GLN A 345 21.58 -5.08 -13.38
N LYS A 346 22.70 -4.49 -13.81
CA LYS A 346 23.90 -5.23 -14.23
C LYS A 346 24.71 -5.71 -13.02
N ASP A 347 25.05 -4.78 -12.13
CA ASP A 347 26.03 -4.97 -11.06
C ASP A 347 25.32 -5.18 -9.72
N GLY A 348 24.29 -4.38 -9.42
CA GLY A 348 23.50 -4.49 -8.20
C GLY A 348 24.15 -3.87 -6.95
N ILE A 349 23.78 -4.39 -5.79
CA ILE A 349 24.36 -4.10 -4.46
C ILE A 349 24.78 -5.40 -3.78
N VAL A 350 25.77 -5.34 -2.90
CA VAL A 350 26.16 -6.45 -2.03
C VAL A 350 25.61 -6.18 -0.63
N VAL A 351 24.98 -7.17 -0.01
CA VAL A 351 24.42 -7.09 1.34
C VAL A 351 24.70 -8.40 2.08
N LYS A 352 25.11 -8.32 3.35
CA LYS A 352 25.34 -9.51 4.18
C LYS A 352 24.03 -10.20 4.56
N TYR A 353 23.99 -11.52 4.42
CA TYR A 353 22.89 -12.37 4.83
C TYR A 353 23.42 -13.70 5.36
N ASN A 354 23.24 -13.97 6.66
CA ASN A 354 23.77 -15.15 7.36
C ASN A 354 25.25 -15.40 7.04
N ASP A 355 26.09 -14.37 7.25
CA ASP A 355 27.53 -14.32 6.98
C ASP A 355 27.97 -14.44 5.50
N TYR A 356 27.06 -14.69 4.57
CA TYR A 356 27.33 -14.64 3.13
C TYR A 356 27.10 -13.24 2.55
N ASP A 357 27.96 -12.83 1.61
CA ASP A 357 27.72 -11.66 0.76
C ASP A 357 26.76 -12.05 -0.37
N VAL A 358 25.54 -11.50 -0.34
CA VAL A 358 24.49 -11.74 -1.35
C VAL A 358 24.36 -10.51 -2.24
N VAL A 359 24.33 -10.74 -3.55
CA VAL A 359 24.19 -9.69 -4.56
C VAL A 359 22.71 -9.48 -4.91
N LEU A 360 22.16 -8.31 -4.60
CA LEU A 360 20.80 -7.94 -4.96
C LEU A 360 20.82 -7.12 -6.27
N LYS A 361 20.21 -7.63 -7.34
CA LYS A 361 20.10 -6.95 -8.64
C LYS A 361 18.66 -6.53 -8.90
N PHE A 362 18.47 -5.31 -9.39
CA PHE A 362 17.14 -4.72 -9.51
C PHE A 362 16.71 -4.61 -10.97
N ARG A 363 15.45 -4.95 -11.24
CA ARG A 363 14.87 -5.00 -12.60
C ARG A 363 13.61 -4.16 -12.63
N VAL A 364 13.55 -3.16 -13.51
CA VAL A 364 12.30 -2.37 -13.67
C VAL A 364 11.26 -3.22 -14.37
N VAL A 365 10.33 -3.78 -13.61
CA VAL A 365 9.25 -4.62 -14.13
C VAL A 365 8.13 -3.78 -14.74
N CYS A 366 7.93 -2.56 -14.22
CA CYS A 366 6.86 -1.68 -14.66
C CYS A 366 7.18 -0.19 -14.41
N ILE A 367 6.77 0.67 -15.35
CA ILE A 367 6.63 2.12 -15.18
C ILE A 367 5.15 2.46 -15.00
N THR A 368 4.88 3.25 -13.96
CA THR A 368 3.55 3.66 -13.49
C THR A 368 3.44 5.18 -13.47
N GLY A 369 2.21 5.69 -13.51
CA GLY A 369 1.91 7.12 -13.62
C GLY A 369 0.47 7.31 -14.09
N ASP A 370 -0.01 8.55 -14.08
CA ASP A 370 -1.27 8.87 -14.74
C ASP A 370 -1.11 8.76 -16.27
N ASN A 371 -2.21 8.78 -17.04
CA ASN A 371 -2.10 8.66 -18.49
C ASN A 371 -1.38 9.84 -19.15
N LEU A 372 -1.48 11.06 -18.59
CA LEU A 372 -0.86 12.26 -19.17
C LEU A 372 0.66 12.17 -19.03
N GLY A 373 1.14 11.87 -17.82
CA GLY A 373 2.54 11.63 -17.49
C GLY A 373 3.12 10.44 -18.24
N LEU A 374 2.43 9.29 -18.24
CA LEU A 374 2.88 8.10 -18.97
C LEU A 374 2.98 8.35 -20.48
N ASN A 375 1.94 8.89 -21.12
CA ASN A 375 2.03 9.24 -22.55
C ASN A 375 3.19 10.23 -22.77
N GLY A 376 3.31 11.24 -21.91
CA GLY A 376 4.33 12.29 -21.99
C GLY A 376 5.77 11.79 -21.87
N ILE A 377 6.09 10.83 -20.99
CA ILE A 377 7.47 10.30 -20.84
C ILE A 377 7.81 9.14 -21.79
N LEU A 378 6.79 8.50 -22.35
CA LEU A 378 6.95 7.40 -23.32
C LEU A 378 6.94 7.87 -24.77
N GLY A 379 6.71 9.17 -25.02
CA GLY A 379 6.74 9.77 -26.36
C GLY A 379 5.41 9.68 -27.13
N PHE A 380 4.29 9.46 -26.46
CA PHE A 380 2.94 9.46 -27.06
C PHE A 380 2.21 10.79 -26.82
N VAL A 381 1.18 11.08 -27.64
CA VAL A 381 0.37 12.29 -27.49
C VAL A 381 -0.37 12.34 -26.13
N GLU A 382 -0.26 13.46 -25.42
CA GLU A 382 -0.97 13.71 -24.16
C GLU A 382 -2.41 14.22 -24.38
N ASN A 383 -2.79 14.54 -25.62
CA ASN A 383 -4.14 14.99 -25.96
C ASN A 383 -5.09 13.79 -26.15
N PHE A 384 -5.92 13.51 -25.14
CA PHE A 384 -6.89 12.40 -25.19
C PHE A 384 -8.03 12.58 -26.21
N ASN A 385 -8.20 13.77 -26.80
CA ASN A 385 -9.13 14.01 -27.91
C ASN A 385 -8.54 13.69 -29.29
N ALA A 386 -7.23 13.41 -29.39
CA ALA A 386 -6.59 12.98 -30.63
C ALA A 386 -7.15 11.63 -31.12
N SER A 387 -7.06 11.37 -32.43
CA SER A 387 -7.51 10.13 -33.06
C SER A 387 -6.91 8.91 -32.35
N TYR A 388 -5.58 8.91 -32.19
CA TYR A 388 -4.81 7.81 -31.60
C TYR A 388 -4.14 8.25 -30.29
N CYS A 389 -4.87 8.27 -29.17
CA CYS A 389 -4.32 8.69 -27.87
C CYS A 389 -3.97 7.53 -26.91
N CYS A 390 -4.27 6.28 -27.29
CA CYS A 390 -3.90 5.12 -26.49
C CYS A 390 -2.43 4.72 -26.72
N ARG A 391 -1.66 4.61 -25.64
CA ARG A 391 -0.27 4.07 -25.65
C ARG A 391 -0.21 2.55 -25.81
N ILE A 392 -1.32 1.85 -25.55
CA ILE A 392 -1.39 0.38 -25.52
C ILE A 392 -1.81 -0.20 -26.89
N CYS A 393 -2.71 0.48 -27.60
CA CYS A 393 -3.22 0.05 -28.90
C CYS A 393 -3.28 1.18 -29.93
N CYS A 394 -3.54 0.81 -31.18
CA CYS A 394 -3.69 1.68 -32.34
C CYS A 394 -5.17 2.07 -32.64
N ALA A 395 -6.10 1.82 -31.72
CA ALA A 395 -7.52 2.11 -31.96
C ALA A 395 -7.79 3.64 -32.11
N SER A 396 -8.57 3.99 -33.14
CA SER A 396 -9.00 5.36 -33.48
C SER A 396 -9.95 5.94 -32.44
N LYS A 397 -10.35 7.20 -32.60
CA LYS A 397 -11.32 7.83 -31.70
C LYS A 397 -12.72 7.23 -31.85
N GLU A 398 -13.13 6.98 -33.08
CA GLU A 398 -14.42 6.39 -33.44
C GLU A 398 -14.53 4.94 -32.95
N GLU A 399 -13.44 4.19 -33.04
CA GLU A 399 -13.31 2.81 -32.55
C GLU A 399 -13.39 2.75 -31.01
N ARG A 400 -12.56 3.53 -30.31
CA ARG A 400 -12.49 3.55 -28.83
C ARG A 400 -13.78 4.03 -28.16
N GLN A 401 -14.64 4.75 -28.89
CA GLN A 401 -15.97 5.15 -28.41
C GLN A 401 -17.00 4.01 -28.45
N LYS A 402 -16.68 2.87 -29.08
CA LYS A 402 -17.60 1.74 -29.34
C LYS A 402 -17.05 0.37 -28.92
N TYR A 403 -15.76 0.24 -28.66
CA TYR A 403 -15.17 -1.03 -28.24
C TYR A 403 -15.32 -1.27 -26.74
N PHE A 404 -15.93 -2.41 -26.40
CA PHE A 404 -16.16 -2.86 -25.02
C PHE A 404 -15.17 -3.95 -24.56
N TYR A 405 -14.31 -4.42 -25.48
CA TYR A 405 -13.33 -5.48 -25.30
C TYR A 405 -11.95 -5.02 -25.81
N GLU A 406 -10.87 -5.69 -25.40
CA GLU A 406 -9.56 -5.50 -26.02
C GLU A 406 -9.56 -6.07 -27.45
N LYS A 407 -8.81 -5.43 -28.36
CA LYS A 407 -8.61 -5.90 -29.74
C LYS A 407 -7.14 -6.30 -29.92
N PRO A 408 -6.79 -7.60 -29.81
CA PRO A 408 -5.41 -8.08 -29.94
C PRO A 408 -4.71 -7.61 -31.21
N GLU A 409 -5.44 -7.55 -32.32
CA GLU A 409 -4.99 -7.08 -33.64
C GLU A 409 -4.63 -5.59 -33.69
N LEU A 410 -5.13 -4.78 -32.74
CA LEU A 410 -4.80 -3.37 -32.60
C LEU A 410 -3.73 -3.10 -31.54
N LEU A 411 -3.24 -4.12 -30.82
CA LEU A 411 -2.21 -3.91 -29.80
C LEU A 411 -0.90 -3.44 -30.42
N ARG A 412 -0.28 -2.43 -29.79
CA ARG A 412 1.04 -1.98 -30.22
C ARG A 412 2.09 -3.02 -29.85
N THR A 413 2.98 -3.27 -30.81
CA THR A 413 4.18 -4.08 -30.63
C THR A 413 5.41 -3.24 -30.90
N LYS A 414 6.58 -3.71 -30.48
CA LYS A 414 7.87 -3.09 -30.83
C LYS A 414 8.06 -2.90 -32.34
N ARG A 415 7.57 -3.85 -33.16
CA ARG A 415 7.61 -3.74 -34.63
C ARG A 415 6.75 -2.59 -35.13
N THR A 416 5.45 -2.61 -34.82
CA THR A 416 4.52 -1.57 -35.27
C THR A 416 4.94 -0.18 -34.79
N TYR A 417 5.57 -0.08 -33.61
CA TYR A 417 6.09 1.18 -33.08
C TYR A 417 7.29 1.72 -33.87
N LEU A 418 8.22 0.85 -34.29
CA LEU A 418 9.33 1.24 -35.16
C LEU A 418 8.83 1.66 -36.54
N ASP A 419 7.86 0.93 -37.10
CA ASP A 419 7.22 1.28 -38.37
C ASP A 419 6.54 2.67 -38.27
N GLN A 420 5.82 2.93 -37.18
CA GLN A 420 5.16 4.22 -36.89
C GLN A 420 6.13 5.39 -36.75
N LEU A 421 7.30 5.18 -36.12
CA LEU A 421 8.35 6.19 -35.99
C LEU A 421 8.98 6.60 -37.34
N SER A 422 8.87 5.78 -38.38
CA SER A 422 9.43 6.05 -39.72
C SER A 422 8.55 6.95 -40.61
N LEU A 423 7.29 7.19 -40.21
CA LEU A 423 6.32 7.94 -41.00
C LEU A 423 6.52 9.46 -40.87
N LYS A 424 6.57 10.17 -42.00
CA LYS A 424 6.88 11.62 -42.04
C LYS A 424 5.78 12.51 -41.44
N GLU A 425 4.53 12.04 -41.39
CA GLU A 425 3.39 12.72 -40.74
C GLU A 425 2.86 11.89 -39.55
N SER A 426 3.76 11.24 -38.80
CA SER A 426 3.42 10.20 -37.82
C SER A 426 2.41 10.61 -36.75
N VAL A 427 2.47 11.82 -36.18
CA VAL A 427 1.77 12.11 -34.92
C VAL A 427 0.24 12.02 -35.02
N SER A 428 -0.35 12.56 -36.09
CA SER A 428 -1.82 12.59 -36.28
C SER A 428 -2.41 11.20 -36.57
N ILE A 429 -1.66 10.33 -37.26
CA ILE A 429 -2.09 9.01 -37.71
C ILE A 429 -1.58 7.84 -36.84
N THR A 430 -0.61 8.08 -35.94
CA THR A 430 -0.05 7.03 -35.06
C THR A 430 -0.17 7.34 -33.58
N GLY A 431 -0.30 8.61 -33.18
CA GLY A 431 -0.24 9.03 -31.78
C GLY A 431 1.17 9.04 -31.16
N VAL A 432 2.22 8.73 -31.92
CA VAL A 432 3.62 8.78 -31.49
C VAL A 432 4.21 10.14 -31.84
N LYS A 433 4.78 10.84 -30.85
CA LYS A 433 5.45 12.13 -31.01
C LYS A 433 6.96 12.00 -31.17
N GLU A 434 7.57 11.13 -30.38
CA GLU A 434 9.03 10.97 -30.33
C GLU A 434 9.43 9.53 -29.91
N PRO A 435 10.68 9.11 -30.16
CA PRO A 435 11.21 7.86 -29.65
C PRO A 435 11.23 7.81 -28.11
N CYS A 436 10.70 6.73 -27.54
CA CYS A 436 10.62 6.52 -26.10
C CYS A 436 12.03 6.50 -25.47
N ALA A 437 12.32 7.47 -24.60
CA ALA A 437 13.63 7.60 -23.94
C ALA A 437 14.00 6.34 -23.11
N TRP A 438 13.01 5.68 -22.54
CA TRP A 438 13.15 4.51 -21.67
C TRP A 438 13.60 3.24 -22.41
N LEU A 439 13.62 3.23 -23.75
CA LEU A 439 14.23 2.13 -24.53
C LEU A 439 15.76 2.01 -24.31
N SER A 440 16.40 3.02 -23.72
CA SER A 440 17.80 2.95 -23.25
C SER A 440 17.99 2.09 -21.98
N LEU A 441 16.90 1.74 -21.29
CA LEU A 441 16.92 0.81 -20.17
C LEU A 441 16.94 -0.63 -20.68
N LYS A 442 17.98 -1.38 -20.34
CA LYS A 442 18.22 -2.71 -20.92
C LYS A 442 17.07 -3.68 -20.61
N GLY A 443 16.43 -4.23 -21.63
CA GLY A 443 15.33 -5.18 -21.48
C GLY A 443 13.96 -4.55 -21.17
N PHE A 444 13.83 -3.22 -21.24
CA PHE A 444 12.55 -2.54 -21.17
C PHE A 444 11.83 -2.57 -22.53
N ASP A 445 10.54 -2.89 -22.52
CA ASP A 445 9.62 -2.73 -23.65
C ASP A 445 8.39 -1.92 -23.20
N PRO A 446 8.05 -0.78 -23.85
CA PRO A 446 6.94 0.08 -23.43
C PRO A 446 5.56 -0.57 -23.55
N PHE A 447 5.42 -1.72 -24.24
CA PHE A 447 4.17 -2.46 -24.39
C PHE A 447 4.04 -3.63 -23.40
N GLU A 448 5.16 -4.03 -22.78
CA GLU A 448 5.21 -5.04 -21.71
C GLU A 448 5.40 -4.46 -20.31
N ASN A 449 6.10 -3.33 -20.17
CA ASN A 449 6.56 -2.79 -18.89
C ASN A 449 5.90 -1.45 -18.50
N VAL A 450 4.66 -1.20 -18.94
CA VAL A 450 3.88 -0.01 -18.57
C VAL A 450 2.51 -0.42 -18.00
N ALA A 451 2.07 0.26 -16.96
CA ALA A 451 0.80 -0.01 -16.28
C ALA A 451 -0.42 0.72 -16.88
N VAL A 452 -1.59 0.25 -16.47
CA VAL A 452 -2.84 1.04 -16.37
C VAL A 452 -3.00 1.57 -14.95
N ASP A 453 -3.90 2.52 -14.71
CA ASP A 453 -4.07 3.09 -13.36
C ASP A 453 -5.52 3.18 -12.90
N VAL A 454 -5.88 2.31 -11.96
CA VAL A 454 -7.21 2.25 -11.33
C VAL A 454 -7.63 3.60 -10.74
N LEU A 455 -6.68 4.39 -10.21
CA LEU A 455 -6.98 5.70 -9.65
C LEU A 455 -7.53 6.63 -10.74
N HIS A 456 -6.72 6.92 -11.76
CA HIS A 456 -7.06 7.88 -12.79
C HIS A 456 -8.09 7.37 -13.79
N ASP A 457 -8.07 6.09 -14.17
CA ASP A 457 -8.97 5.53 -15.18
C ASP A 457 -10.35 5.28 -14.62
N TYR A 458 -10.39 4.70 -13.42
CA TYR A 458 -11.62 4.16 -12.88
C TYR A 458 -12.26 5.09 -11.84
N LEU A 459 -11.56 5.42 -10.75
CA LEU A 459 -12.13 6.26 -9.68
C LEU A 459 -12.32 7.72 -10.12
N GLU A 460 -11.28 8.32 -10.70
CA GLU A 460 -11.30 9.70 -11.21
C GLU A 460 -12.00 9.82 -12.59
N GLY A 461 -12.05 8.71 -13.34
CA GLY A 461 -12.62 8.62 -14.68
C GLY A 461 -14.01 8.02 -14.69
N CYS A 462 -14.12 6.72 -14.97
CA CYS A 462 -15.39 6.03 -15.21
C CYS A 462 -16.42 6.22 -14.09
N CYS A 463 -16.03 6.07 -12.82
CA CYS A 463 -16.90 6.34 -11.68
C CYS A 463 -17.44 7.77 -11.68
N ARG A 464 -16.61 8.76 -12.01
CA ARG A 464 -17.03 10.17 -12.06
C ARG A 464 -18.04 10.45 -13.17
N TYR A 465 -17.89 9.83 -14.34
CA TYR A 465 -18.89 9.92 -15.42
C TYR A 465 -20.20 9.23 -15.05
N VAL A 466 -20.14 7.97 -14.60
CA VAL A 466 -21.32 7.16 -14.27
C VAL A 466 -22.07 7.75 -13.08
N MET A 467 -21.39 8.07 -11.96
CA MET A 467 -22.06 8.65 -10.79
C MET A 467 -22.68 10.02 -11.08
N THR A 468 -22.05 10.86 -11.91
CA THR A 468 -22.67 12.13 -12.32
C THR A 468 -23.95 11.89 -13.10
N PHE A 469 -23.96 10.91 -14.03
CA PHE A 469 -25.16 10.54 -14.79
C PHE A 469 -26.25 9.96 -13.89
N VAL A 470 -25.92 8.96 -13.06
CA VAL A 470 -26.87 8.29 -12.13
C VAL A 470 -27.51 9.29 -11.17
N VAL A 471 -26.72 10.18 -10.54
CA VAL A 471 -27.29 11.21 -9.64
C VAL A 471 -28.15 12.21 -10.42
N THR A 472 -27.76 12.60 -11.64
CA THR A 472 -28.60 13.48 -12.49
C THR A 472 -29.94 12.81 -12.82
N TYR A 473 -29.91 11.53 -13.17
CA TYR A 473 -31.09 10.73 -13.48
C TYR A 473 -32.05 10.66 -12.28
N LEU A 474 -31.55 10.23 -11.12
CA LEU A 474 -32.34 10.06 -9.89
C LEU A 474 -33.01 11.36 -9.40
N LEU A 475 -32.33 12.50 -9.58
CA LEU A 475 -32.81 13.81 -9.12
C LEU A 475 -33.73 14.53 -10.11
N HIS A 476 -33.63 14.25 -11.41
CA HIS A 476 -34.28 15.07 -12.46
C HIS A 476 -35.01 14.28 -13.53
N THR A 477 -34.51 13.12 -13.95
CA THR A 477 -35.11 12.34 -15.04
C THR A 477 -36.19 11.41 -14.52
N SER A 478 -35.90 10.61 -13.50
CA SER A 478 -36.90 9.77 -12.82
C SER A 478 -37.52 10.44 -11.60
N SER A 479 -36.85 11.44 -11.02
CA SER A 479 -37.28 12.16 -9.81
C SER A 479 -37.59 11.26 -8.61
N LEU A 480 -36.95 10.08 -8.54
CA LEU A 480 -37.10 9.09 -7.46
C LEU A 480 -36.61 9.62 -6.10
N VAL A 481 -35.66 10.56 -6.11
CA VAL A 481 -35.04 11.09 -4.89
C VAL A 481 -34.94 12.62 -4.95
N ARG A 482 -35.20 13.29 -3.83
CA ARG A 482 -34.94 14.73 -3.68
C ARG A 482 -33.50 14.99 -3.22
N PHE A 483 -32.91 16.09 -3.68
CA PHE A 483 -31.53 16.45 -3.35
C PHE A 483 -31.26 16.60 -1.85
N ASP A 484 -32.20 17.21 -1.10
CA ASP A 484 -32.11 17.39 0.35
C ASP A 484 -32.13 16.07 1.13
N ILE A 485 -32.93 15.10 0.67
CA ILE A 485 -32.96 13.74 1.22
C ILE A 485 -31.64 13.01 0.94
N LEU A 486 -31.15 13.07 -0.31
CA LEU A 486 -29.90 12.43 -0.73
C LEU A 486 -28.70 12.99 0.03
N GLU A 487 -28.57 14.32 0.12
CA GLU A 487 -27.50 14.99 0.87
C GLU A 487 -27.53 14.60 2.35
N LYS A 488 -28.71 14.69 2.99
CA LYS A 488 -28.87 14.34 4.41
C LYS A 488 -28.47 12.89 4.68
N ARG A 489 -28.86 11.95 3.81
CA ARG A 489 -28.50 10.53 3.93
C ARG A 489 -27.00 10.30 3.79
N ILE A 490 -26.33 10.93 2.82
CA ILE A 490 -24.86 10.88 2.68
C ILE A 490 -24.17 11.46 3.91
N GLN A 491 -24.68 12.56 4.48
CA GLN A 491 -24.10 13.20 5.67
C GLN A 491 -24.26 12.36 6.96
N SER A 492 -25.35 11.57 7.07
CA SER A 492 -25.69 10.80 8.28
C SER A 492 -25.27 9.32 8.24
N PHE A 493 -24.83 8.80 7.09
CA PHE A 493 -24.45 7.40 6.93
C PHE A 493 -23.16 7.05 7.72
N ASP A 494 -23.14 5.89 8.40
CA ASP A 494 -21.92 5.39 9.04
C ASP A 494 -21.04 4.66 8.02
N PHE A 495 -20.01 5.36 7.53
CA PHE A 495 -19.00 4.80 6.64
C PHE A 495 -18.01 3.84 7.33
N GLY A 496 -18.15 3.61 8.64
CA GLY A 496 -17.42 2.60 9.39
C GLY A 496 -15.90 2.78 9.27
N PRO A 497 -15.15 1.79 8.74
CA PRO A 497 -13.71 1.90 8.49
C PRO A 497 -13.30 2.97 7.48
N ASP A 498 -14.18 3.35 6.55
CA ASP A 498 -13.90 4.33 5.48
C ASP A 498 -14.26 5.78 5.88
N ASN A 499 -14.66 6.02 7.13
CA ASN A 499 -15.09 7.34 7.64
C ASN A 499 -14.04 8.47 7.50
N SER A 500 -12.75 8.16 7.30
CA SER A 500 -11.72 9.16 6.97
C SER A 500 -11.87 9.76 5.56
N SER A 501 -12.62 9.09 4.68
CA SER A 501 -12.87 9.45 3.28
C SER A 501 -14.37 9.60 3.00
N LYS A 502 -15.15 9.97 4.03
CA LYS A 502 -16.60 10.19 3.89
C LYS A 502 -16.91 11.28 2.85
N PRO A 503 -17.76 11.02 1.83
CA PRO A 503 -18.06 11.93 0.72
C PRO A 503 -19.03 13.06 1.12
N VAL A 504 -18.72 13.81 2.19
CA VAL A 504 -19.55 14.94 2.65
C VAL A 504 -19.49 16.08 1.63
N ASN A 505 -20.66 16.61 1.25
CA ASN A 505 -20.82 17.63 0.21
C ASN A 505 -20.28 17.20 -1.18
N ALA A 506 -20.15 15.89 -1.41
CA ALA A 506 -19.69 15.33 -2.68
C ALA A 506 -20.62 15.65 -3.86
N LEU A 507 -21.88 15.97 -3.60
CA LEU A 507 -22.87 16.33 -4.60
C LEU A 507 -23.18 17.82 -4.49
N CYS A 508 -23.15 18.54 -5.61
CA CYS A 508 -23.51 19.95 -5.65
C CYS A 508 -24.42 20.24 -6.85
N LEU A 509 -25.53 20.96 -6.61
CA LEU A 509 -26.31 21.59 -7.66
C LEU A 509 -25.67 22.93 -8.04
N GLY A 510 -25.26 23.07 -9.30
CA GLY A 510 -24.79 24.32 -9.87
C GLY A 510 -25.93 25.22 -10.35
N THR A 511 -25.58 26.28 -11.09
CA THR A 511 -26.56 27.07 -11.83
C THR A 511 -27.38 26.17 -12.77
N ASN A 512 -28.67 26.51 -12.93
CA ASN A 512 -29.66 25.72 -13.68
C ASN A 512 -29.82 24.27 -13.18
N SER A 513 -29.67 24.03 -11.87
CA SER A 513 -29.78 22.71 -11.22
C SER A 513 -28.82 21.65 -11.77
N LYS A 514 -27.72 22.04 -12.43
CA LYS A 514 -26.77 21.07 -12.98
C LYS A 514 -26.04 20.33 -11.87
N VAL A 515 -26.23 19.02 -11.78
CA VAL A 515 -25.48 18.14 -10.86
C VAL A 515 -23.98 18.15 -11.17
N SER A 516 -23.16 18.20 -10.12
CA SER A 516 -21.72 17.96 -10.18
C SER A 516 -21.28 17.10 -9.00
N VAL A 517 -20.45 16.08 -9.28
CA VAL A 517 -19.85 15.20 -8.27
C VAL A 517 -18.41 15.68 -8.00
N ARG A 518 -18.18 16.24 -6.80
CA ARG A 518 -16.94 16.86 -6.36
C ARG A 518 -16.29 16.03 -5.26
N THR A 519 -15.48 15.06 -5.66
CA THR A 519 -14.81 14.11 -4.76
C THR A 519 -13.35 13.94 -5.14
N SER A 520 -12.48 13.73 -4.15
CA SER A 520 -11.23 13.00 -4.35
C SER A 520 -11.52 11.54 -4.72
N ALA A 521 -10.56 10.85 -5.32
CA ALA A 521 -10.71 9.42 -5.61
C ALA A 521 -11.06 8.56 -4.38
N SER A 522 -10.60 8.92 -3.17
CA SER A 522 -10.93 8.18 -1.94
C SER A 522 -12.38 8.39 -1.49
N GLU A 523 -12.91 9.59 -1.70
CA GLU A 523 -14.33 9.89 -1.47
C GLU A 523 -15.21 9.28 -2.56
N MET A 524 -14.74 9.22 -3.82
CA MET A 524 -15.45 8.52 -4.90
C MET A 524 -15.52 7.01 -4.64
N LEU A 525 -14.40 6.39 -4.23
CA LEU A 525 -14.37 4.98 -3.81
C LEU A 525 -15.39 4.71 -2.71
N THR A 526 -15.42 5.56 -1.69
CA THR A 526 -16.35 5.46 -0.56
C THR A 526 -17.79 5.67 -1.03
N LEU A 527 -18.06 6.67 -1.86
CA LEU A 527 -19.38 6.93 -2.42
C LEU A 527 -19.90 5.72 -3.21
N VAL A 528 -19.17 5.26 -4.24
CA VAL A 528 -19.60 4.12 -5.07
C VAL A 528 -19.79 2.85 -4.24
N ARG A 529 -18.92 2.61 -3.24
CA ARG A 529 -19.01 1.42 -2.38
C ARG A 529 -20.32 1.34 -1.59
N TYR A 530 -20.83 2.47 -1.10
CA TYR A 530 -21.97 2.52 -0.18
C TYR A 530 -23.25 3.14 -0.76
N PHE A 531 -23.21 3.77 -1.94
CA PHE A 531 -24.35 4.48 -2.53
C PHE A 531 -25.64 3.65 -2.61
N ALA A 532 -25.50 2.35 -2.88
CA ALA A 532 -26.60 1.39 -2.88
C ALA A 532 -27.35 1.35 -1.54
N LEU A 533 -26.62 1.26 -0.42
CA LEU A 533 -27.20 1.26 0.93
C LEU A 533 -27.71 2.65 1.36
N ILE A 534 -27.24 3.73 0.73
CA ILE A 534 -27.64 5.10 1.05
C ILE A 534 -29.00 5.45 0.43
N ILE A 535 -29.30 5.02 -0.81
CA ILE A 535 -30.57 5.37 -1.51
C ILE A 535 -31.26 4.25 -2.29
N GLY A 536 -30.76 3.01 -2.30
CA GLY A 536 -31.35 1.92 -3.09
C GLY A 536 -32.79 1.57 -2.70
N ASP A 537 -33.21 1.88 -1.47
CA ASP A 537 -34.61 1.78 -1.02
C ASP A 537 -35.60 2.72 -1.75
N HIS A 538 -35.10 3.70 -2.51
CA HIS A 538 -35.89 4.59 -3.37
C HIS A 538 -35.89 4.18 -4.85
N VAL A 539 -35.11 3.17 -5.22
CA VAL A 539 -34.88 2.80 -6.63
C VAL A 539 -35.51 1.43 -6.91
N PRO A 540 -36.31 1.28 -7.98
CA PRO A 540 -36.82 -0.02 -8.41
C PRO A 540 -35.70 -1.00 -8.75
N THR A 541 -35.95 -2.30 -8.58
CA THR A 541 -34.98 -3.37 -8.88
C THR A 541 -34.78 -3.63 -10.38
N ASP A 542 -35.64 -3.06 -11.22
CA ASP A 542 -35.70 -3.18 -12.68
C ASP A 542 -35.29 -1.89 -13.42
N ASP A 543 -34.64 -0.94 -12.72
CA ASP A 543 -34.18 0.34 -13.28
C ASP A 543 -32.87 0.19 -14.08
N ASP A 544 -32.93 0.43 -15.40
CA ASP A 544 -31.79 0.34 -16.33
C ASP A 544 -30.57 1.20 -15.92
N VAL A 545 -30.80 2.36 -15.29
CA VAL A 545 -29.72 3.28 -14.87
C VAL A 545 -29.11 2.81 -13.55
N TRP A 546 -29.92 2.19 -12.68
CA TRP A 546 -29.46 1.53 -11.48
C TRP A 546 -28.60 0.31 -11.80
N GLU A 547 -28.99 -0.52 -12.78
CA GLU A 547 -28.18 -1.65 -13.23
C GLU A 547 -26.80 -1.20 -13.71
N VAL A 548 -26.69 -0.08 -14.44
CA VAL A 548 -25.39 0.50 -14.81
C VAL A 548 -24.56 0.92 -13.58
N PHE A 549 -25.18 1.37 -12.50
CA PHE A 549 -24.51 1.62 -11.22
C PHE A 549 -24.09 0.30 -10.51
N LEU A 550 -24.90 -0.75 -10.56
CA LEU A 550 -24.54 -2.06 -10.00
C LEU A 550 -23.38 -2.70 -10.77
N GLN A 551 -23.36 -2.56 -12.10
CA GLN A 551 -22.22 -2.96 -12.95
C GLN A 551 -20.97 -2.14 -12.66
N LEU A 552 -21.10 -0.83 -12.36
CA LEU A 552 -20.00 -0.05 -11.82
C LEU A 552 -19.52 -0.68 -10.50
N ARG A 553 -20.41 -0.91 -9.53
CA ARG A 553 -20.03 -1.49 -8.22
C ARG A 553 -19.39 -2.89 -8.32
N LYS A 554 -19.79 -3.70 -9.31
CA LYS A 554 -19.21 -5.01 -9.67
C LYS A 554 -17.77 -4.85 -10.21
N VAL A 555 -17.56 -3.99 -11.20
CA VAL A 555 -16.21 -3.70 -11.74
C VAL A 555 -15.30 -3.15 -10.63
N LEU A 556 -15.80 -2.26 -9.76
CA LEU A 556 -15.05 -1.74 -8.60
C LEU A 556 -14.52 -2.86 -7.70
N ASN A 557 -15.34 -3.90 -7.44
CA ASN A 557 -14.93 -5.03 -6.61
C ASN A 557 -13.82 -5.83 -7.29
N LEU A 558 -13.99 -6.13 -8.58
CA LEU A 558 -13.04 -6.93 -9.34
C LEU A 558 -11.68 -6.22 -9.52
N VAL A 559 -11.65 -4.93 -9.87
CA VAL A 559 -10.38 -4.20 -10.11
C VAL A 559 -9.60 -3.90 -8.82
N LEU A 560 -10.26 -3.88 -7.66
CA LEU A 560 -9.63 -3.64 -6.37
C LEU A 560 -9.20 -4.91 -5.62
N THR A 561 -9.41 -6.10 -6.21
CA THR A 561 -8.97 -7.34 -5.58
C THR A 561 -7.48 -7.33 -5.22
N HIS A 562 -7.16 -8.02 -4.12
CA HIS A 562 -5.79 -8.32 -3.71
C HIS A 562 -5.31 -9.69 -4.18
N THR A 563 -6.17 -10.44 -4.89
CA THR A 563 -5.96 -11.83 -5.32
C THR A 563 -6.62 -12.04 -6.69
N VAL A 564 -5.82 -12.39 -7.70
CA VAL A 564 -6.30 -12.60 -9.07
C VAL A 564 -6.22 -14.09 -9.44
N PHE A 565 -7.37 -14.71 -9.69
CA PHE A 565 -7.46 -16.03 -10.31
C PHE A 565 -7.51 -15.88 -11.83
N ARG A 566 -6.83 -16.76 -12.57
CA ARG A 566 -6.85 -16.73 -14.05
C ARG A 566 -8.27 -16.92 -14.60
N ASP A 567 -9.03 -17.80 -13.96
CA ASP A 567 -10.40 -18.13 -14.35
C ASP A 567 -11.39 -16.97 -14.12
N ASN A 568 -11.02 -15.99 -13.28
CA ASN A 568 -11.81 -14.78 -13.02
C ASN A 568 -11.59 -13.66 -14.06
N ILE A 569 -10.66 -13.83 -15.00
CA ILE A 569 -10.32 -12.80 -15.99
C ILE A 569 -11.45 -12.57 -17.00
N PRO A 570 -12.11 -13.60 -17.58
CA PRO A 570 -13.30 -13.42 -18.40
C PRO A 570 -14.45 -12.73 -17.66
N TYR A 571 -14.58 -12.92 -16.34
CA TYR A 571 -15.60 -12.23 -15.53
C TYR A 571 -15.33 -10.73 -15.42
N LEU A 572 -14.06 -10.31 -15.30
CA LEU A 572 -13.67 -8.90 -15.35
C LEU A 572 -13.90 -8.31 -16.75
N GLU A 573 -13.55 -9.04 -17.79
CA GLU A 573 -13.78 -8.62 -19.18
C GLU A 573 -15.28 -8.40 -19.47
N ASN A 574 -16.12 -9.37 -19.11
CA ASN A 574 -17.57 -9.28 -19.24
C ASN A 574 -18.16 -8.12 -18.42
N ALA A 575 -17.77 -7.96 -17.15
CA ALA A 575 -18.26 -6.87 -16.30
C ALA A 575 -17.85 -5.48 -16.84
N ILE A 576 -16.65 -5.35 -17.41
CA ILE A 576 -16.22 -4.11 -18.08
C ILE A 576 -17.06 -3.89 -19.35
N SER A 577 -17.33 -4.93 -20.13
CA SER A 577 -18.20 -4.81 -21.30
C SER A 577 -19.61 -4.38 -20.93
N GLU A 578 -20.24 -5.07 -19.97
CA GLU A 578 -21.58 -4.78 -19.43
C GLU A 578 -21.69 -3.31 -18.98
N LEU A 579 -20.72 -2.83 -18.20
CA LEU A 579 -20.62 -1.42 -17.80
C LEU A 579 -20.50 -0.47 -19.00
N CYS A 580 -19.65 -0.77 -19.98
CA CYS A 580 -19.45 0.09 -21.16
C CYS A 580 -20.69 0.14 -22.06
N SER A 581 -21.31 -1.01 -22.36
CA SER A 581 -22.49 -1.10 -23.22
C SER A 581 -23.74 -0.55 -22.54
N GLY A 582 -23.91 -0.81 -21.24
CA GLY A 582 -25.00 -0.26 -20.43
C GLY A 582 -24.91 1.25 -20.35
N PHE A 583 -23.74 1.80 -19.98
CA PHE A 583 -23.55 3.25 -19.91
C PHE A 583 -23.73 3.93 -21.27
N LEU A 584 -23.26 3.34 -22.38
CA LEU A 584 -23.51 3.88 -23.72
C LEU A 584 -25.01 3.89 -24.06
N THR A 585 -25.74 2.83 -23.70
CA THR A 585 -27.18 2.69 -23.96
C THR A 585 -27.99 3.74 -23.21
N VAL A 586 -27.79 3.89 -21.90
CA VAL A 586 -28.56 4.83 -21.09
C VAL A 586 -28.16 6.29 -21.33
N SER A 587 -26.87 6.58 -21.51
CA SER A 587 -26.38 7.96 -21.70
C SER A 587 -26.51 8.48 -23.14
N LYS A 588 -26.65 7.57 -24.11
CA LYS A 588 -26.70 7.86 -25.57
C LYS A 588 -25.56 8.75 -26.06
N SER A 589 -24.44 8.73 -25.34
CA SER A 589 -23.30 9.64 -25.49
C SER A 589 -22.01 8.85 -25.75
N PRO A 590 -21.12 9.28 -26.65
CA PRO A 590 -19.91 8.54 -26.97
C PRO A 590 -19.01 8.32 -25.73
N LEU A 591 -18.49 7.11 -25.56
CA LEU A 591 -17.70 6.76 -24.38
C LEU A 591 -16.41 7.61 -24.27
N PRO A 592 -16.15 8.26 -23.12
CA PRO A 592 -14.87 8.92 -22.86
C PRO A 592 -13.68 7.94 -22.93
N PRO A 593 -12.46 8.40 -23.29
CA PRO A 593 -11.27 7.55 -23.41
C PRO A 593 -10.95 6.66 -22.18
N LYS A 594 -11.43 7.07 -21.01
CA LYS A 594 -11.30 6.35 -19.74
C LYS A 594 -11.93 4.96 -19.75
N PHE A 595 -13.09 4.80 -20.39
CA PHE A 595 -13.76 3.51 -20.55
C PHE A 595 -12.94 2.55 -21.43
N HIS A 596 -12.38 3.06 -22.52
CA HIS A 596 -11.50 2.28 -23.38
C HIS A 596 -10.24 1.78 -22.64
N PHE A 597 -9.66 2.57 -21.73
CA PHE A 597 -8.52 2.09 -20.94
C PHE A 597 -8.88 0.90 -20.05
N LEU A 598 -10.14 0.79 -19.60
CA LEU A 598 -10.60 -0.38 -18.84
C LEU A 598 -10.52 -1.68 -19.65
N THR A 599 -10.76 -1.66 -20.96
CA THR A 599 -10.78 -2.91 -21.76
C THR A 599 -9.42 -3.61 -21.79
N HIS A 600 -8.32 -2.91 -21.47
CA HIS A 600 -6.99 -3.49 -21.32
C HIS A 600 -6.75 -4.20 -19.96
N TYR A 601 -7.59 -3.98 -18.94
CA TYR A 601 -7.37 -4.47 -17.58
C TYR A 601 -7.30 -6.00 -17.45
N PRO A 602 -8.14 -6.80 -18.14
CA PRO A 602 -8.04 -8.26 -18.14
C PRO A 602 -6.64 -8.78 -18.51
N ARG A 603 -5.97 -8.18 -19.50
CA ARG A 603 -4.59 -8.53 -19.85
C ARG A 603 -3.57 -7.98 -18.83
N MET A 604 -3.82 -6.82 -18.22
CA MET A 604 -2.94 -6.29 -17.16
C MET A 604 -2.94 -7.17 -15.90
N PHE A 605 -4.07 -7.82 -15.58
CA PHE A 605 -4.17 -8.86 -14.55
C PHE A 605 -3.22 -10.04 -14.81
N LEU A 606 -3.07 -10.49 -16.06
CA LEU A 606 -2.08 -11.51 -16.43
C LEU A 606 -0.64 -11.01 -16.31
N LYS A 607 -0.38 -9.75 -16.71
CA LYS A 607 0.96 -9.16 -16.71
C LYS A 607 1.52 -8.91 -15.32
N TYR A 608 0.68 -8.43 -14.40
CA TYR A 608 1.12 -7.88 -13.12
C TYR A 608 0.39 -8.45 -11.89
N GLY A 609 -0.64 -9.28 -12.06
CA GLY A 609 -1.50 -9.72 -10.95
C GLY A 609 -2.37 -8.56 -10.42
N PRO A 610 -2.59 -8.46 -9.10
CA PRO A 610 -3.44 -7.43 -8.49
C PRO A 610 -3.01 -5.99 -8.81
N LEU A 611 -3.82 -5.23 -9.55
CA LEU A 611 -3.48 -3.87 -9.99
C LEU A 611 -3.41 -2.84 -8.83
N THR A 612 -3.97 -3.17 -7.67
CA THR A 612 -3.78 -2.41 -6.41
C THR A 612 -2.32 -2.34 -5.94
N GLN A 613 -1.41 -3.08 -6.56
CA GLN A 613 0.04 -2.98 -6.33
C GLN A 613 0.76 -1.98 -7.24
N ILE A 614 0.14 -1.58 -8.36
CA ILE A 614 0.74 -0.71 -9.39
C ILE A 614 -0.03 0.60 -9.62
N TRP A 615 -1.23 0.76 -9.04
CA TRP A 615 -1.99 2.01 -9.08
C TRP A 615 -1.25 3.18 -8.41
N THR A 616 -1.61 4.41 -8.80
CA THR A 616 -0.84 5.62 -8.46
C THR A 616 -1.16 6.21 -7.08
N MET A 617 -2.27 5.79 -6.44
CA MET A 617 -2.82 6.37 -5.21
C MET A 617 -1.78 6.56 -4.07
N ARG A 618 -0.87 5.59 -3.90
CA ARG A 618 0.17 5.64 -2.87
C ARG A 618 1.29 6.63 -3.20
N PHE A 619 1.59 6.83 -4.48
CA PHE A 619 2.59 7.79 -4.93
C PHE A 619 2.06 9.23 -4.87
N GLU A 620 0.76 9.46 -5.14
CA GLU A 620 0.12 10.75 -4.84
C GLU A 620 0.16 11.10 -3.34
N ALA A 621 -0.09 10.11 -2.48
CA ALA A 621 0.06 10.29 -1.04
C ALA A 621 1.52 10.65 -0.66
N LYS A 622 2.53 10.11 -1.38
CA LYS A 622 3.92 10.56 -1.25
C LYS A 622 4.10 12.01 -1.71
N HIS A 623 3.51 12.42 -2.84
CA HIS A 623 3.54 13.82 -3.30
C HIS A 623 3.02 14.80 -2.24
N LYS A 624 1.95 14.47 -1.51
CA LYS A 624 1.42 15.29 -0.41
C LYS A 624 2.49 15.61 0.65
N VAL A 625 3.36 14.66 1.00
CA VAL A 625 4.46 14.85 1.96
C VAL A 625 5.44 15.92 1.48
N MET A 626 5.81 15.91 0.20
CA MET A 626 6.73 16.90 -0.38
C MET A 626 6.07 18.26 -0.60
N LYS A 627 4.77 18.30 -0.94
CA LYS A 627 3.99 19.55 -1.00
C LYS A 627 3.93 20.22 0.39
N VAL A 628 3.77 19.45 1.48
CA VAL A 628 3.85 19.95 2.86
C VAL A 628 5.25 20.50 3.17
N ALA A 629 6.31 19.73 2.88
CA ALA A 629 7.69 20.16 3.12
C ALA A 629 8.08 21.43 2.33
N ALA A 630 7.64 21.54 1.08
CA ALA A 630 7.83 22.72 0.24
C ALA A 630 7.19 23.98 0.85
N ARG A 631 5.93 23.85 1.29
CA ARG A 631 5.16 24.94 1.94
C ARG A 631 5.78 25.35 3.28
N ALA A 632 6.17 24.39 4.10
CA ALA A 632 6.81 24.65 5.39
C ALA A 632 8.17 25.36 5.24
N SER A 633 8.96 25.02 4.21
CA SER A 633 10.28 25.62 4.04
C SER A 633 10.27 27.06 3.55
N SER A 634 9.21 27.52 2.87
CA SER A 634 9.06 28.83 2.20
C SER A 634 10.17 29.27 1.22
N ASN A 635 11.30 28.55 1.13
CA ASN A 635 12.42 28.84 0.25
C ASN A 635 12.16 28.29 -1.15
N LYS A 636 12.08 29.21 -2.12
CA LYS A 636 11.73 28.92 -3.52
C LYS A 636 12.92 29.02 -4.49
N MET A 637 14.13 29.31 -4.00
CA MET A 637 15.32 29.56 -4.84
C MET A 637 15.81 28.30 -5.58
N ASN A 638 15.86 27.16 -4.88
CA ASN A 638 16.09 25.85 -5.49
C ASN A 638 15.17 24.84 -4.77
N ILE A 639 13.93 24.77 -5.26
CA ILE A 639 12.88 23.95 -4.65
C ILE A 639 13.14 22.46 -4.82
N CYS A 640 13.70 22.03 -5.96
CA CYS A 640 14.11 20.65 -6.22
C CYS A 640 15.10 20.16 -5.16
N LYS A 641 16.19 20.91 -4.92
CA LYS A 641 17.22 20.59 -3.91
C LYS A 641 16.65 20.58 -2.49
N THR A 642 15.76 21.54 -2.19
CA THR A 642 15.11 21.64 -0.88
C THR A 642 14.23 20.41 -0.60
N ILE A 643 13.42 19.98 -1.57
CA ILE A 643 12.57 18.78 -1.47
C ILE A 643 13.42 17.51 -1.40
N ALA A 644 14.45 17.39 -2.25
CA ALA A 644 15.31 16.21 -2.30
C ALA A 644 16.08 16.00 -0.98
N ILE A 645 16.73 17.05 -0.45
CA ILE A 645 17.40 17.01 0.87
C ILE A 645 16.38 16.66 1.96
N ARG A 646 15.16 17.25 1.94
CA ARG A 646 14.17 16.96 2.98
C ARG A 646 13.64 15.53 2.93
N ASN A 647 13.53 14.94 1.75
CA ASN A 647 13.18 13.52 1.60
C ASN A 647 14.26 12.62 2.22
N GLN A 648 15.54 12.90 1.92
CA GLN A 648 16.68 12.13 2.45
C GLN A 648 16.88 12.30 3.96
N LEU A 649 16.57 13.47 4.52
CA LEU A 649 16.53 13.66 5.98
C LEU A 649 15.43 12.86 6.67
N SER A 650 14.29 12.65 6.01
CA SER A 650 13.22 11.78 6.51
C SER A 650 13.62 10.30 6.46
N LEU A 651 14.36 9.91 5.42
CA LEU A 651 14.93 8.56 5.29
C LEU A 651 16.08 8.32 6.28
N ASN A 652 16.90 9.32 6.58
CA ASN A 652 17.91 9.29 7.64
C ASN A 652 17.30 9.00 9.02
N GLY A 653 16.12 9.56 9.32
CA GLY A 653 15.36 9.17 10.52
C GLY A 653 15.05 7.68 10.54
N LEU A 654 14.49 7.14 9.46
CA LEU A 654 14.21 5.70 9.32
C LEU A 654 15.47 4.84 9.46
N PHE A 655 16.59 5.24 8.85
CA PHE A 655 17.85 4.48 8.88
C PHE A 655 18.62 4.55 10.19
N ARG A 656 18.18 5.38 11.14
CA ARG A 656 18.70 5.51 12.51
C ARG A 656 17.84 4.84 13.57
N ASP A 657 16.55 4.65 13.30
CA ASP A 657 15.63 3.99 14.24
C ASP A 657 16.00 2.51 14.40
N GLU A 658 16.05 2.04 15.66
CA GLU A 658 16.42 0.66 16.00
C GLU A 658 15.28 -0.33 15.74
N GLU A 659 14.04 0.13 15.92
CA GLU A 659 12.82 -0.49 15.42
C GLU A 659 12.25 0.39 14.28
N PRO A 660 12.85 0.40 13.08
CA PRO A 660 12.48 1.32 12.01
C PRO A 660 11.07 1.05 11.45
N PHE A 661 10.53 -0.13 11.74
CA PHE A 661 9.23 -0.59 11.27
C PHE A 661 8.36 -1.14 12.41
N ASN A 662 7.64 -0.26 13.10
CA ASN A 662 6.52 -0.71 13.91
C ASN A 662 5.32 -1.00 13.00
N PHE A 663 4.97 -2.28 12.87
CA PHE A 663 3.82 -2.75 12.09
C PHE A 663 2.52 -2.85 12.90
N GLN A 664 2.57 -2.64 14.23
CA GLN A 664 1.44 -2.80 15.15
C GLN A 664 1.38 -1.65 16.18
N GLU A 665 0.47 -0.72 15.94
CA GLU A 665 0.10 0.33 16.91
C GLU A 665 -1.08 -0.14 17.76
N THR A 666 -1.05 0.01 19.08
CA THR A 666 -2.17 -0.34 19.98
C THR A 666 -2.67 0.88 20.74
N GLY A 667 -3.96 0.89 21.07
CA GLY A 667 -4.50 1.81 22.07
C GLY A 667 -3.98 1.51 23.48
N LEU A 668 -4.34 2.38 24.44
CA LEU A 668 -3.95 2.25 25.85
C LEU A 668 -4.31 0.85 26.39
N LYS A 669 -3.29 0.11 26.84
CA LYS A 669 -3.42 -1.18 27.53
C LYS A 669 -4.14 -1.01 28.87
N ARG A 670 -5.12 -1.88 29.14
CA ARG A 670 -5.86 -1.95 30.41
C ARG A 670 -5.88 -3.38 30.93
N LYS A 671 -5.82 -3.56 32.25
CA LYS A 671 -5.98 -4.88 32.87
C LYS A 671 -7.34 -5.45 32.48
N ILE A 672 -7.39 -6.75 32.21
CA ILE A 672 -8.64 -7.47 31.90
C ILE A 672 -9.43 -7.56 33.22
N SER A 673 -10.74 -7.29 33.18
CA SER A 673 -11.58 -7.43 34.36
C SER A 673 -11.84 -8.90 34.69
N THR A 674 -12.01 -9.23 35.97
CA THR A 674 -12.27 -10.60 36.42
C THR A 674 -13.46 -11.24 35.71
N THR A 675 -14.53 -10.47 35.48
CA THR A 675 -15.72 -10.91 34.73
C THR A 675 -15.41 -11.30 33.28
N ILE A 676 -14.56 -10.55 32.58
CA ILE A 676 -14.14 -10.88 31.22
C ILE A 676 -13.19 -12.08 31.24
N SER A 677 -12.25 -12.14 32.20
CA SER A 677 -11.33 -13.27 32.37
C SER A 677 -12.08 -14.59 32.57
N LEU A 678 -13.01 -14.64 33.53
CA LEU A 678 -13.89 -15.80 33.77
C LEU A 678 -14.67 -16.17 32.50
N LYS A 679 -15.34 -15.20 31.87
CA LYS A 679 -16.09 -15.44 30.62
C LYS A 679 -15.24 -16.01 29.48
N MET A 680 -13.97 -15.60 29.35
CA MET A 680 -13.06 -16.19 28.36
C MET A 680 -12.63 -17.62 28.73
N LYS A 681 -12.41 -17.91 30.02
CA LYS A 681 -12.10 -19.27 30.50
C LYS A 681 -13.28 -20.22 30.27
N ASP A 682 -14.49 -19.80 30.66
CA ASP A 682 -15.71 -20.59 30.56
C ASP A 682 -16.09 -20.91 29.10
N LEU A 683 -15.99 -19.92 28.20
CA LEU A 683 -16.41 -20.08 26.80
C LEU A 683 -15.36 -20.69 25.87
N PHE A 684 -14.07 -20.47 26.15
CA PHE A 684 -12.99 -20.79 25.20
C PHE A 684 -11.82 -21.59 25.80
N SER A 685 -11.90 -21.96 27.08
CA SER A 685 -10.86 -22.73 27.79
C SER A 685 -9.46 -22.10 27.68
N VAL A 686 -9.36 -20.77 27.73
CA VAL A 686 -8.08 -20.06 27.78
C VAL A 686 -7.35 -20.35 29.10
N SER A 687 -6.03 -20.18 29.12
CA SER A 687 -5.22 -20.50 30.30
C SER A 687 -5.63 -19.69 31.54
N ASP A 688 -5.38 -20.27 32.72
CA ASP A 688 -5.68 -19.58 33.98
C ASP A 688 -4.95 -18.24 34.17
N SER A 689 -3.83 -18.08 33.46
CA SER A 689 -2.99 -16.89 33.42
C SER A 689 -3.40 -15.84 32.39
N PHE A 690 -4.52 -16.01 31.67
CA PHE A 690 -4.90 -15.13 30.54
C PHE A 690 -4.93 -13.63 30.93
N ASP A 691 -5.47 -13.30 32.10
CA ASP A 691 -5.51 -11.94 32.66
C ASP A 691 -4.15 -11.39 33.12
N LYS A 692 -3.15 -12.26 33.28
CA LYS A 692 -1.75 -11.90 33.56
C LYS A 692 -0.90 -11.77 32.29
N THR A 693 -1.26 -12.49 31.22
CA THR A 693 -0.49 -12.51 29.96
C THR A 693 -1.07 -11.62 28.86
N HIS A 694 -2.31 -11.16 29.00
CA HIS A 694 -3.00 -10.34 28.00
C HIS A 694 -3.52 -9.02 28.59
N TRP A 695 -3.53 -7.99 27.75
CA TRP A 695 -4.13 -6.68 28.05
C TRP A 695 -5.35 -6.43 27.17
N SER A 696 -6.39 -5.83 27.75
CA SER A 696 -7.51 -5.29 26.98
C SER A 696 -7.11 -3.97 26.32
N ILE A 697 -7.47 -3.81 25.05
CA ILE A 697 -7.25 -2.59 24.26
C ILE A 697 -8.53 -2.20 23.52
N LYS A 698 -8.73 -0.91 23.27
CA LYS A 698 -9.92 -0.38 22.54
C LYS A 698 -9.78 -0.40 21.02
N TRP A 699 -8.54 -0.41 20.54
CA TRP A 699 -8.21 -0.50 19.13
C TRP A 699 -6.79 -1.03 18.93
N VAL A 700 -6.55 -1.61 17.76
CA VAL A 700 -5.22 -1.99 17.26
C VAL A 700 -5.15 -1.65 15.77
N LYS A 701 -4.00 -1.20 15.30
CA LYS A 701 -3.75 -0.93 13.89
C LYS A 701 -2.58 -1.77 13.42
N ILE A 702 -2.86 -2.73 12.54
CA ILE A 702 -1.92 -3.74 12.07
C ILE A 702 -1.67 -3.50 10.58
N ASN A 703 -0.42 -3.34 10.17
CA ASN A 703 -0.01 -3.07 8.77
C ASN A 703 -0.68 -1.82 8.15
N GLY A 704 -1.19 -0.90 8.97
CA GLY A 704 -1.96 0.28 8.56
C GLY A 704 -3.48 0.14 8.69
N VAL A 705 -4.01 -1.07 8.89
CA VAL A 705 -5.45 -1.38 9.00
C VAL A 705 -5.91 -1.26 10.46
N LEU A 706 -6.88 -0.38 10.75
CA LEU A 706 -7.41 -0.13 12.08
C LEU A 706 -8.59 -1.06 12.42
N PHE A 707 -8.45 -1.85 13.48
CA PHE A 707 -9.51 -2.62 14.12
C PHE A 707 -9.87 -1.99 15.47
N LYS A 708 -11.16 -1.93 15.80
CA LYS A 708 -11.68 -1.37 17.04
C LYS A 708 -12.89 -2.17 17.53
N GLU A 709 -13.38 -1.87 18.73
CA GLU A 709 -14.69 -2.35 19.15
C GLU A 709 -15.76 -1.97 18.12
N PHE A 710 -16.71 -2.88 17.89
CA PHE A 710 -17.75 -2.86 16.86
C PHE A 710 -17.28 -2.96 15.40
N SER A 711 -15.98 -3.12 15.12
CA SER A 711 -15.51 -3.55 13.79
C SER A 711 -16.11 -4.90 13.42
N VAL A 712 -16.61 -5.05 12.19
CA VAL A 712 -17.00 -6.34 11.63
C VAL A 712 -15.79 -7.00 10.98
N ILE A 713 -15.57 -8.29 11.22
CA ILE A 713 -14.47 -9.09 10.67
C ILE A 713 -15.01 -10.34 9.97
N LEU A 714 -14.39 -10.76 8.88
CA LEU A 714 -14.65 -12.05 8.22
C LEU A 714 -13.84 -13.15 8.91
N VAL A 715 -14.54 -14.14 9.47
CA VAL A 715 -13.95 -15.19 10.32
C VAL A 715 -13.69 -16.49 9.54
N ASP A 716 -14.64 -16.92 8.73
CA ASP A 716 -14.51 -18.08 7.83
C ASP A 716 -15.49 -17.93 6.65
N ILE A 717 -15.54 -18.92 5.77
CA ILE A 717 -16.61 -19.08 4.77
C ILE A 717 -17.37 -20.37 5.12
N ASP A 718 -18.70 -20.30 5.18
CA ASP A 718 -19.53 -21.48 5.41
C ASP A 718 -19.46 -22.41 4.18
N VAL A 719 -19.17 -23.68 4.43
CA VAL A 719 -18.80 -24.61 3.36
C VAL A 719 -20.02 -25.27 2.70
N ALA A 720 -21.23 -25.09 3.27
CA ALA A 720 -22.46 -25.64 2.71
C ALA A 720 -23.23 -24.61 1.86
N SER A 721 -23.13 -23.34 2.21
CA SER A 721 -23.79 -22.21 1.52
C SER A 721 -22.84 -21.31 0.73
N GLU A 722 -21.53 -21.52 0.86
CA GLU A 722 -20.46 -20.65 0.32
C GLU A 722 -20.51 -19.19 0.82
N ASN A 723 -21.38 -18.89 1.79
CA ASN A 723 -21.57 -17.56 2.34
C ASN A 723 -20.46 -17.17 3.34
N PRO A 724 -20.05 -15.89 3.38
CA PRO A 724 -19.11 -15.39 4.37
C PRO A 724 -19.68 -15.46 5.81
N VAL A 725 -18.84 -15.87 6.77
CA VAL A 725 -19.17 -15.88 8.21
C VAL A 725 -18.56 -14.66 8.87
N PHE A 726 -19.37 -13.63 9.09
CA PHE A 726 -18.96 -12.39 9.73
C PHE A 726 -19.12 -12.44 11.26
N ALA A 727 -18.32 -11.66 11.98
CA ALA A 727 -18.51 -11.40 13.41
C ALA A 727 -18.24 -9.94 13.77
N GLN A 728 -18.99 -9.38 14.72
CA GLN A 728 -18.75 -8.05 15.28
C GLN A 728 -17.85 -8.15 16.52
N VAL A 729 -16.71 -7.45 16.50
CA VAL A 729 -15.75 -7.39 17.61
C VAL A 729 -16.36 -6.70 18.82
N ILE A 730 -16.37 -7.38 19.97
CA ILE A 730 -16.85 -6.85 21.26
C ILE A 730 -15.68 -6.38 22.11
N ASN A 731 -14.60 -7.16 22.18
CA ASN A 731 -13.36 -6.79 22.86
C ASN A 731 -12.12 -7.24 22.09
N LEU A 732 -11.03 -6.49 22.25
CA LEU A 732 -9.71 -6.81 21.69
C LEU A 732 -8.72 -7.03 22.83
N PHE A 733 -7.83 -8.02 22.65
CA PHE A 733 -6.75 -8.32 23.58
C PHE A 733 -5.41 -8.41 22.85
N VAL A 734 -4.34 -8.01 23.54
CA VAL A 734 -2.95 -8.16 23.07
C VAL A 734 -2.14 -8.96 24.09
N GLU A 735 -1.47 -10.02 23.61
CA GLU A 735 -0.55 -10.84 24.42
C GLU A 735 0.76 -10.08 24.66
N ASP A 736 1.29 -10.11 25.88
CA ASP A 736 2.42 -9.27 26.26
C ASP A 736 3.76 -9.72 25.68
N SER A 737 4.00 -11.03 25.64
CA SER A 737 5.24 -11.63 25.15
C SER A 737 5.31 -11.56 23.61
N SER A 738 4.33 -12.15 22.92
CA SER A 738 4.37 -12.31 21.47
C SER A 738 3.71 -11.17 20.69
N LYS A 739 3.09 -10.19 21.37
CA LYS A 739 2.26 -9.11 20.78
C LYS A 739 1.05 -9.58 19.95
N LYS A 740 0.70 -10.87 19.96
CA LYS A 740 -0.44 -11.40 19.18
C LYS A 740 -1.76 -10.77 19.60
N ILE A 741 -2.64 -10.62 18.61
CA ILE A 741 -3.96 -10.01 18.78
C ILE A 741 -5.05 -11.08 18.78
N LEU A 742 -5.94 -10.98 19.76
CA LEU A 742 -7.16 -11.78 19.89
C LEU A 742 -8.39 -10.88 19.80
N PHE A 743 -9.37 -11.32 19.01
CA PHE A 743 -10.69 -10.71 18.89
C PHE A 743 -11.72 -11.60 19.58
N TYR A 744 -12.36 -11.08 20.62
CA TYR A 744 -13.62 -11.64 21.11
C TYR A 744 -14.78 -10.95 20.39
N ALA A 745 -15.59 -11.72 19.68
CA ALA A 745 -16.62 -11.23 18.77
C ALA A 745 -17.92 -12.04 18.88
N HIS A 746 -19.02 -11.48 18.38
CA HIS A 746 -20.30 -12.17 18.21
C HIS A 746 -20.57 -12.40 16.73
N GLN A 747 -20.96 -13.63 16.35
CA GLN A 747 -21.20 -13.97 14.94
C GLN A 747 -22.52 -13.40 14.40
N PHE A 748 -22.56 -13.26 13.08
CA PHE A 748 -23.76 -13.07 12.28
C PHE A 748 -24.03 -14.33 11.45
N LYS A 749 -25.30 -14.64 11.25
CA LYS A 749 -25.75 -15.56 10.20
C LYS A 749 -25.97 -14.76 8.93
N THR A 750 -25.22 -15.07 7.88
CA THR A 750 -25.46 -14.56 6.53
C THR A 750 -26.62 -15.30 5.91
N SER A 751 -27.57 -14.55 5.34
CA SER A 751 -28.75 -15.10 4.67
C SER A 751 -28.47 -15.32 3.19
N ASP A 752 -28.13 -14.25 2.46
CA ASP A 752 -27.79 -14.25 1.04
C ASP A 752 -27.03 -12.96 0.66
N PHE A 753 -26.49 -12.89 -0.55
CA PHE A 753 -26.03 -11.65 -1.16
C PHE A 753 -27.19 -10.93 -1.86
N ASP A 754 -27.45 -9.68 -1.48
CA ASP A 754 -28.48 -8.84 -2.10
C ASP A 754 -27.85 -8.03 -3.26
N PRO A 755 -28.22 -8.29 -4.53
CA PRO A 755 -27.62 -7.59 -5.66
C PRO A 755 -28.00 -6.11 -5.73
N HIS A 756 -29.20 -5.74 -5.26
CA HIS A 756 -29.73 -4.37 -5.32
C HIS A 756 -28.99 -3.42 -4.38
N TYR A 757 -28.59 -3.94 -3.22
CA TYR A 757 -27.76 -3.23 -2.25
C TYR A 757 -26.25 -3.52 -2.38
N PHE A 758 -25.87 -4.47 -3.24
CA PHE A 758 -24.51 -5.01 -3.38
C PHE A 758 -23.86 -5.34 -2.02
N ALA A 759 -24.60 -6.05 -1.16
CA ALA A 759 -24.21 -6.32 0.22
C ALA A 759 -24.80 -7.65 0.71
N PHE A 760 -24.14 -8.28 1.69
CA PHE A 760 -24.66 -9.50 2.31
C PHE A 760 -25.72 -9.17 3.34
N GLN A 761 -26.94 -9.70 3.19
CA GLN A 761 -27.97 -9.57 4.22
C GLN A 761 -27.66 -10.52 5.38
N VAL A 762 -27.71 -10.01 6.62
CA VAL A 762 -27.32 -10.78 7.82
C VAL A 762 -28.31 -10.65 8.97
N CYS A 763 -28.24 -11.59 9.92
CA CYS A 763 -28.95 -11.55 11.19
C CYS A 763 -27.97 -11.82 12.35
N PRO A 764 -28.07 -11.14 13.51
CA PRO A 764 -27.22 -11.43 14.67
C PRO A 764 -27.55 -12.81 15.26
N THR A 765 -26.54 -13.65 15.52
CA THR A 765 -26.74 -14.90 16.29
C THR A 765 -26.33 -14.76 17.75
N TYR A 766 -25.52 -13.75 18.06
CA TYR A 766 -24.85 -13.55 19.35
C TYR A 766 -23.93 -14.72 19.77
N GLU A 767 -23.64 -15.66 18.87
CA GLU A 767 -22.74 -16.77 19.16
C GLU A 767 -21.32 -16.24 19.38
N PRO A 768 -20.71 -16.51 20.55
CA PRO A 768 -19.40 -15.97 20.90
C PRO A 768 -18.27 -16.71 20.18
N VAL A 769 -17.34 -15.96 19.60
CA VAL A 769 -16.13 -16.50 18.97
C VAL A 769 -14.89 -15.76 19.46
N LEU A 770 -13.78 -16.50 19.62
CA LEU A 770 -12.46 -15.97 19.95
C LEU A 770 -11.49 -16.34 18.82
N VAL A 771 -10.95 -15.33 18.13
CA VAL A 771 -10.15 -15.54 16.90
C VAL A 771 -8.84 -14.76 16.99
N LYS A 772 -7.73 -15.37 16.54
CA LYS A 772 -6.44 -14.68 16.38
C LYS A 772 -6.41 -13.90 15.08
N PHE A 773 -5.72 -12.77 15.04
CA PHE A 773 -5.53 -12.02 13.78
C PHE A 773 -4.97 -12.89 12.64
N ASP A 774 -3.99 -13.75 12.94
CA ASP A 774 -3.34 -14.64 11.96
C ASP A 774 -4.27 -15.76 11.42
N ASP A 775 -5.39 -16.02 12.11
CA ASP A 775 -6.40 -17.02 11.74
C ASP A 775 -7.60 -16.40 10.98
N LEU A 776 -7.69 -15.07 10.88
CA LEU A 776 -8.74 -14.39 10.09
C LEU A 776 -8.59 -14.67 8.60
N TYR A 777 -9.72 -14.64 7.87
CA TYR A 777 -9.70 -14.68 6.42
C TYR A 777 -8.85 -13.53 5.86
N GLN A 778 -8.06 -13.81 4.83
CA GLN A 778 -7.05 -12.88 4.33
C GLN A 778 -7.39 -12.36 2.92
N PRO A 779 -7.17 -11.06 2.65
CA PRO A 779 -6.68 -10.03 3.57
C PRO A 779 -7.62 -9.68 4.74
N ALA A 780 -7.07 -9.61 5.95
CA ALA A 780 -7.84 -9.21 7.12
C ALA A 780 -8.10 -7.70 7.08
N VAL A 781 -9.33 -7.31 6.77
CA VAL A 781 -9.83 -5.93 6.83
C VAL A 781 -11.16 -5.87 7.59
N PRO A 782 -11.44 -4.76 8.30
CA PRO A 782 -12.76 -4.56 8.89
C PRO A 782 -13.78 -4.20 7.79
N HIS A 783 -14.99 -4.72 7.93
CA HIS A 783 -16.15 -4.46 7.07
C HIS A 783 -17.12 -3.46 7.74
N THR A 784 -18.14 -3.03 6.99
CA THR A 784 -19.15 -2.07 7.44
C THR A 784 -20.49 -2.77 7.61
N LEU A 785 -21.09 -2.64 8.80
CA LEU A 785 -22.48 -3.01 9.05
C LEU A 785 -23.36 -1.78 8.78
N SER A 786 -24.49 -1.98 8.11
CA SER A 786 -25.47 -0.93 7.84
C SER A 786 -26.88 -1.48 8.02
N GLU A 787 -27.83 -0.61 8.35
CA GLU A 787 -29.25 -0.96 8.48
C GLU A 787 -30.06 -0.24 7.40
N VAL A 788 -30.84 -0.98 6.63
CA VAL A 788 -31.74 -0.46 5.60
C VAL A 788 -33.10 -1.15 5.75
N GLN A 789 -34.17 -0.38 5.92
CA GLN A 789 -35.54 -0.90 6.11
C GLN A 789 -35.64 -2.00 7.20
N ASN A 790 -35.02 -1.79 8.37
CA ASN A 790 -34.96 -2.73 9.49
C ASN A 790 -34.26 -4.07 9.17
N ARG A 791 -33.44 -4.14 8.11
CA ARG A 791 -32.59 -5.28 7.76
C ARG A 791 -31.13 -4.88 7.87
N LEU A 792 -30.31 -5.78 8.40
CA LEU A 792 -28.87 -5.57 8.50
C LEU A 792 -28.16 -6.09 7.25
N TYR A 793 -27.23 -5.29 6.74
CA TYR A 793 -26.39 -5.59 5.59
C TYR A 793 -24.92 -5.40 5.96
N ILE A 794 -24.05 -6.27 5.45
CA ILE A 794 -22.60 -6.12 5.54
C ILE A 794 -22.02 -5.89 4.14
N THR A 795 -21.40 -4.73 3.95
CA THR A 795 -20.64 -4.43 2.73
C THR A 795 -19.26 -5.06 2.85
N SER A 796 -18.97 -6.08 2.02
CA SER A 796 -17.58 -6.51 1.88
C SER A 796 -16.75 -5.41 1.22
N ARG A 797 -15.50 -5.27 1.66
CA ARG A 797 -14.51 -4.36 1.06
C ARG A 797 -13.59 -5.07 0.09
N GLU A 798 -13.79 -6.38 -0.08
CA GLU A 798 -13.05 -7.36 -0.89
C GLU A 798 -14.04 -8.31 -1.57
#